data_AF-A0AAV7LID4-F1
#
_entry.id   AF-A0AAV7LID4-F1
#
_cell.length_a   1.000
_cell.length_b   1.000
_cell.length_c   1.000
_cell.angle_alpha   90.00
_cell.angle_beta   90.00
_cell.angle_gamma   90.00
#
_symmetry.space_group_name_H-M   'P 1'
#
loop_
_entity.id
_entity.type
_entity.pdbx_description
1 polymer ?
#
loop_
_entity_poly.entity_id
_entity_poly.type
_entity_poly.pdbx_seq_one_letter_code
_entity_poly.pdbx_strand_id
1 'polypeptide(L)'
;MPHLQTHLPPRLHPARQSTRQYNHLKCILINARSVHKHAIELWDLLDSTAPDVAFITETWMNASSAPDIAIAIPDGYKITRRDRTNQVGGGIAIVFKDSINVTTSSEDTLLDDTPLAAEHMHFQIHTDPGTTLRGTLIYRPPGSRALFSESIADFISPHALASPDYILLSDLNFHLEQNNDPNTTTLLDNLDNLSLKQMVNTPTHIAGHTLDLIFSASNHVSFSHSSVIHWTDHRCVHFTFRRKTLHLRTQPIPRRHWNKIPTEQLLSTLSDNQPTFSTDPNDAALSLTHWITNCADNLAPLRRLLRKTSTRKPQCFTDPQRIKKNCRTLEKALRKDHTAENISALKNATCEHHQLIRTTKRNSFTDRLDKNTHNSKELVNIVKELSNPNANSNSITPSQDLCNFLATFFHRKITDLHDSFGHQTQPTTTEPTIPAITLNAWTHISAEETEATMNSIHSGAPSDPCPHFIFNKADDIIAPHLQTIINSLFASATFPESWKHAEVNALLKKPTADPSDLKNFRPISLLPFPAKVIEKTVNKQLTNFLEDNNLLDPSQSGFRASHWTETALISVTDDIRTLMDNGETVALILLDLSAAFDTVCHRTLTSRLRSTGIQGLALDWITSFLSNRSQRVYLPPFRSDPTEIICGVPQGSSLSPTLFNVYMSTLADIVRKHNIIITSYADDTQLILSLTKDPTGAKTKLQDGMKEVAEWMKLSRLKLNSEKTEFLILGNTPSAWDDSWWPTALGTAPTPSDHARNLRFILDPLLTMTKQVNTVSSSFFLTLRMLRKIFSWIPADTRKTVTHALITNCQDYGNTLYAGTTAKLQKRLQRIQNASARLVLNIARNSHISNLDLFPTPPTPRPSPRSRTSTSATTSPGPVVPVVTGIWSAPATRAASVARSHSTDSPPPVKHQKLASARR
;
A
#
# COMPACT_ATOMS: atom_id res chain seq x y z
N MET A 1 29.89 61.66 38.42
CA MET A 1 30.93 60.66 38.73
C MET A 1 30.26 59.30 38.75
N PRO A 2 30.71 58.23 38.06
CA PRO A 2 31.78 58.18 37.05
C PRO A 2 31.49 57.22 35.84
N HIS A 3 32.46 57.20 34.90
CA HIS A 3 32.88 56.14 33.97
C HIS A 3 32.04 55.71 32.73
N LEU A 4 32.54 56.17 31.56
CA LEU A 4 32.64 55.38 30.33
C LEU A 4 33.29 54.00 30.59
N GLN A 5 32.72 52.93 30.04
CA GLN A 5 33.52 51.79 29.57
C GLN A 5 32.81 51.03 28.44
N THR A 6 33.61 50.81 27.40
CA THR A 6 33.33 50.18 26.12
C THR A 6 33.05 48.68 26.26
N HIS A 7 32.06 48.18 25.52
CA HIS A 7 31.78 46.75 25.38
C HIS A 7 32.92 46.04 24.62
N LEU A 8 33.75 45.29 25.35
CA LEU A 8 34.63 44.24 24.82
C LEU A 8 33.82 42.94 24.63
N PRO A 9 34.13 42.13 23.59
CA PRO A 9 33.45 40.86 23.34
C PRO A 9 33.82 39.80 24.40
N PRO A 10 32.92 38.83 24.67
CA PRO A 10 33.16 37.81 25.67
C PRO A 10 34.35 36.91 25.29
N ARG A 11 35.24 36.72 26.28
CA ARG A 11 36.43 35.87 26.23
C ARG A 11 36.07 34.45 25.76
N LEU A 12 36.73 33.99 24.71
CA LEU A 12 36.81 32.57 24.35
C LEU A 12 37.47 31.80 25.51
N HIS A 13 36.70 30.97 26.19
CA HIS A 13 37.25 29.94 27.07
C HIS A 13 38.07 28.95 26.22
N PRO A 14 39.27 28.54 26.66
CA PRO A 14 40.06 27.56 25.93
C PRO A 14 39.27 26.25 25.89
N ALA A 15 39.10 25.71 24.68
CA ALA A 15 38.51 24.41 24.46
C ALA A 15 39.19 23.38 25.37
N ARG A 16 38.42 22.77 26.28
CA ARG A 16 38.84 21.52 26.93
C ARG A 16 39.22 20.56 25.80
N GLN A 17 40.49 20.20 25.71
CA GLN A 17 40.97 19.14 24.83
C GLN A 17 40.19 17.87 25.19
N SER A 18 39.15 17.57 24.41
CA SER A 18 38.47 16.29 24.48
C SER A 18 39.45 15.24 23.99
N THR A 19 39.87 14.35 24.87
CA THR A 19 40.55 13.11 24.49
C THR A 19 39.75 12.44 23.37
N ARG A 20 40.34 12.33 22.18
CA ARG A 20 39.71 11.75 20.98
C ARG A 20 39.42 10.26 21.23
N GLN A 21 38.17 9.90 21.53
CA GLN A 21 37.74 8.51 21.63
C GLN A 21 37.57 7.92 20.23
N TYR A 22 38.39 6.94 19.87
CA TYR A 22 38.20 6.12 18.67
C TYR A 22 37.11 5.08 18.97
N ASN A 23 36.09 4.95 18.10
CA ASN A 23 35.11 3.86 18.19
C ASN A 23 35.47 2.76 17.18
N HIS A 24 35.28 1.51 17.60
CA HIS A 24 35.56 0.34 16.79
C HIS A 24 34.27 -0.16 16.12
N LEU A 25 34.26 -0.34 14.80
CA LEU A 25 33.19 -1.09 14.14
C LEU A 25 33.36 -2.56 14.47
N LYS A 26 32.32 -3.20 15.01
CA LYS A 26 32.31 -4.63 15.33
C LYS A 26 31.88 -5.43 14.12
N CYS A 27 32.69 -6.39 13.69
CA CYS A 27 32.41 -7.20 12.53
C CYS A 27 32.51 -8.69 12.81
N ILE A 28 31.73 -9.46 12.06
CA ILE A 28 31.79 -10.93 12.07
C ILE A 28 31.89 -11.49 10.66
N LEU A 29 32.60 -12.60 10.50
CA LEU A 29 32.63 -13.43 9.29
C LEU A 29 32.18 -14.85 9.66
N ILE A 30 31.28 -15.43 8.86
CA ILE A 30 30.71 -16.75 9.11
C ILE A 30 30.32 -17.48 7.82
N ASN A 31 30.70 -18.74 7.70
CA ASN A 31 30.09 -19.68 6.76
C ASN A 31 28.81 -20.29 7.36
N ALA A 32 27.67 -20.01 6.71
CA ALA A 32 26.34 -20.36 7.22
C ALA A 32 25.86 -21.76 6.82
N ARG A 33 26.45 -22.40 5.81
CA ARG A 33 26.00 -23.69 5.22
C ARG A 33 24.48 -23.82 5.12
N SER A 34 23.84 -22.86 4.44
CA SER A 34 22.39 -22.66 4.31
C SER A 34 21.74 -21.75 5.36
N VAL A 35 21.48 -20.51 4.95
CA VAL A 35 20.62 -19.57 5.69
C VAL A 35 19.18 -20.08 5.79
N HIS A 36 18.67 -20.79 4.77
CA HIS A 36 17.32 -21.34 4.80
C HIS A 36 17.12 -22.30 5.99
N LYS A 37 18.08 -23.21 6.21
CA LYS A 37 18.03 -24.18 7.30
C LYS A 37 18.29 -23.53 8.67
N HIS A 38 19.09 -22.47 8.69
CA HIS A 38 19.63 -21.85 9.90
C HIS A 38 19.19 -20.40 10.11
N ALA A 39 18.03 -20.00 9.58
CA ALA A 39 17.57 -18.61 9.63
C ALA A 39 17.45 -18.07 11.05
N ILE A 40 16.93 -18.87 11.98
CA ILE A 40 16.65 -18.42 13.36
C ILE A 40 17.91 -18.44 14.20
N GLU A 41 18.75 -19.42 13.93
CA GLU A 41 20.10 -19.57 14.44
C GLU A 41 20.98 -18.36 14.06
N LEU A 42 20.94 -17.93 12.80
CA LEU A 42 21.61 -16.72 12.31
C LEU A 42 21.02 -15.45 12.95
N TRP A 43 19.69 -15.38 13.08
CA TRP A 43 19.03 -14.26 13.75
C TRP A 43 19.48 -14.11 15.21
N ASP A 44 19.56 -15.22 15.96
CA ASP A 44 20.02 -15.19 17.35
C ASP A 44 21.50 -14.83 17.47
N LEU A 45 22.33 -15.27 16.51
CA LEU A 45 23.73 -14.85 16.42
C LEU A 45 23.84 -13.34 16.23
N LEU A 46 23.11 -12.76 15.28
CA LEU A 46 23.12 -11.32 15.00
C LEU A 46 22.57 -10.50 16.18
N ASP A 47 21.50 -10.98 16.84
CA ASP A 47 20.95 -10.34 18.05
C ASP A 47 21.89 -10.40 19.25
N SER A 48 22.57 -11.54 19.44
CA SER A 48 23.46 -11.76 20.60
C SER A 48 24.78 -11.02 20.48
N THR A 49 25.39 -11.03 19.28
CA THR A 49 26.68 -10.41 19.01
C THR A 49 26.55 -8.93 18.63
N ALA A 50 25.38 -8.51 18.14
CA ALA A 50 25.05 -7.15 17.72
C ALA A 50 26.13 -6.48 16.83
N PRO A 51 26.61 -7.17 15.78
CA PRO A 51 27.70 -6.67 14.94
C PRO A 51 27.23 -5.45 14.16
N ASP A 52 28.14 -4.53 13.87
CA ASP A 52 27.88 -3.41 12.98
C ASP A 52 27.75 -3.89 11.53
N VAL A 53 28.62 -4.82 11.11
CA VAL A 53 28.59 -5.50 9.80
C VAL A 53 28.90 -6.99 9.96
N ALA A 54 28.13 -7.86 9.34
CA ALA A 54 28.29 -9.30 9.30
C ALA A 54 28.47 -9.77 7.85
N PHE A 55 29.52 -10.55 7.61
CA PHE A 55 29.86 -11.12 6.31
C PHE A 55 29.54 -12.61 6.33
N ILE A 56 28.79 -13.09 5.35
CA ILE A 56 28.22 -14.43 5.33
C ILE A 56 28.62 -15.12 4.03
N THR A 57 29.24 -16.29 4.13
CA THR A 57 29.52 -17.21 3.02
C THR A 57 28.60 -18.42 3.08
N GLU A 58 28.45 -19.13 1.96
CA GLU A 58 27.53 -20.28 1.81
C GLU A 58 26.10 -20.00 2.26
N THR A 59 25.53 -18.93 1.73
CA THR A 59 24.16 -18.53 2.08
C THR A 59 23.10 -19.52 1.56
N TRP A 60 23.37 -20.16 0.43
CA TRP A 60 22.50 -21.06 -0.34
C TRP A 60 21.13 -20.45 -0.68
N MET A 61 21.09 -19.12 -0.78
CA MET A 61 19.87 -18.38 -1.06
C MET A 61 19.63 -18.25 -2.57
N ASN A 62 18.37 -18.05 -2.95
CA ASN A 62 17.96 -17.78 -4.33
C ASN A 62 16.81 -16.75 -4.35
N ALA A 63 16.26 -16.47 -5.55
CA ALA A 63 15.15 -15.52 -5.72
C ALA A 63 13.87 -15.88 -4.93
N SER A 64 13.73 -17.12 -4.45
CA SER A 64 12.61 -17.58 -3.64
C SER A 64 12.83 -17.52 -2.13
N SER A 65 14.05 -17.28 -1.65
CA SER A 65 14.46 -17.27 -0.22
C SER A 65 14.06 -16.02 0.57
N ALA A 66 13.25 -15.13 0.00
CA ALA A 66 12.85 -13.86 0.61
C ALA A 66 12.19 -13.97 2.00
N PRO A 67 11.30 -14.94 2.29
CA PRO A 67 10.75 -15.10 3.64
C PRO A 67 11.82 -15.52 4.67
N ASP A 68 12.79 -16.32 4.26
CA ASP A 68 13.85 -16.80 5.15
C ASP A 68 14.76 -15.64 5.56
N ILE A 69 15.02 -14.70 4.64
CA ILE A 69 15.76 -13.45 4.91
C ILE A 69 15.00 -12.58 5.91
N ALA A 70 13.69 -12.37 5.71
CA ALA A 70 12.86 -11.59 6.63
C ALA A 70 12.88 -12.17 8.06
N ILE A 71 13.13 -13.47 8.20
CA ILE A 71 13.25 -14.14 9.48
C ILE A 71 14.67 -14.09 10.02
N ALA A 72 15.67 -14.29 9.16
CA ALA A 72 17.08 -14.39 9.54
C ALA A 72 17.70 -13.07 9.95
N ILE A 73 17.21 -11.96 9.41
CA ILE A 73 17.77 -10.63 9.64
C ILE A 73 16.97 -9.89 10.72
N PRO A 74 17.59 -9.48 11.84
CA PRO A 74 16.90 -8.70 12.88
C PRO A 74 16.47 -7.31 12.41
N ASP A 75 15.46 -6.75 13.08
CA ASP A 75 15.03 -5.38 12.86
C ASP A 75 16.20 -4.40 13.05
N GLY A 76 16.34 -3.44 12.13
CA GLY A 76 17.43 -2.46 12.15
C GLY A 76 18.69 -2.90 11.40
N TYR A 77 18.63 -3.99 10.64
CA TYR A 77 19.68 -4.44 9.72
C TYR A 77 19.17 -4.46 8.26
N LYS A 78 20.09 -4.22 7.33
CA LYS A 78 19.95 -4.37 5.88
C LYS A 78 20.84 -5.52 5.39
N ILE A 79 20.53 -6.04 4.21
CA ILE A 79 21.29 -7.11 3.56
C ILE A 79 21.55 -6.78 2.10
N THR A 80 22.79 -6.99 1.67
CA THR A 80 23.19 -7.07 0.26
C THR A 80 23.73 -8.47 -0.01
N ARG A 81 23.38 -9.10 -1.13
CA ARG A 81 23.70 -10.51 -1.39
C ARG A 81 23.96 -10.80 -2.87
N ARG A 82 24.70 -11.87 -3.14
CA ARG A 82 24.93 -12.46 -4.46
C ARG A 82 24.58 -13.96 -4.37
N ASP A 83 23.56 -14.36 -5.13
CA ASP A 83 23.03 -15.72 -5.13
C ASP A 83 23.66 -16.55 -6.26
N ARG A 84 23.81 -17.87 -6.03
CA ARG A 84 24.21 -18.81 -7.08
C ARG A 84 22.98 -19.41 -7.76
N THR A 85 22.88 -19.31 -9.09
CA THR A 85 21.67 -19.70 -9.83
C THR A 85 21.66 -21.15 -10.31
N ASN A 86 22.82 -21.78 -10.48
CA ASN A 86 22.95 -23.01 -11.28
C ASN A 86 23.17 -24.30 -10.47
N GLN A 87 23.42 -24.23 -9.16
CA GLN A 87 23.67 -25.39 -8.29
C GLN A 87 23.15 -25.17 -6.86
N VAL A 88 22.95 -26.26 -6.11
CA VAL A 88 22.67 -26.23 -4.67
C VAL A 88 24.00 -26.01 -3.93
N GLY A 89 24.14 -24.88 -3.23
CA GLY A 89 25.35 -24.54 -2.47
C GLY A 89 26.07 -23.28 -2.98
N GLY A 90 26.75 -22.55 -2.09
CA GLY A 90 27.39 -21.25 -2.37
C GLY A 90 26.50 -20.05 -2.03
N GLY A 91 26.77 -18.91 -2.64
CA GLY A 91 26.21 -17.58 -2.37
C GLY A 91 26.89 -16.85 -1.20
N ILE A 92 26.97 -15.52 -1.31
CA ILE A 92 27.55 -14.62 -0.29
C ILE A 92 26.60 -13.47 0.06
N ALA A 93 26.69 -12.96 1.29
CA ALA A 93 25.91 -11.82 1.75
C ALA A 93 26.64 -10.94 2.77
N ILE A 94 26.28 -9.65 2.78
CA ILE A 94 26.72 -8.65 3.75
C ILE A 94 25.48 -8.11 4.45
N VAL A 95 25.43 -8.27 5.78
CA VAL A 95 24.34 -7.80 6.65
C VAL A 95 24.88 -6.67 7.52
N PHE A 96 24.23 -5.50 7.54
CA PHE A 96 24.76 -4.32 8.23
C PHE A 96 23.65 -3.50 8.88
N LYS A 97 23.96 -2.77 9.96
CA LYS A 97 22.96 -1.92 10.63
C LYS A 97 22.43 -0.85 9.69
N ASP A 98 21.14 -0.52 9.79
CA ASP A 98 20.43 0.52 9.02
C ASP A 98 21.16 1.86 8.96
N SER A 99 21.90 2.14 10.03
CA SER A 99 22.64 3.37 10.24
C SER A 99 24.01 3.43 9.58
N ILE A 100 24.43 2.34 8.92
CA ILE A 100 25.69 2.23 8.20
C ILE A 100 25.38 2.23 6.71
N ASN A 101 26.11 3.05 5.96
CA ASN A 101 25.95 3.12 4.52
C ASN A 101 26.98 2.22 3.82
N VAL A 102 26.50 1.09 3.30
CA VAL A 102 27.29 0.13 2.54
C VAL A 102 26.81 0.16 1.10
N THR A 103 27.74 0.37 0.16
CA THR A 103 27.47 0.19 -1.27
C THR A 103 28.27 -0.98 -1.82
N THR A 104 27.78 -1.57 -2.89
CA THR A 104 28.43 -2.66 -3.63
C THR A 104 28.51 -2.27 -5.10
N SER A 105 29.57 -2.66 -5.80
CA SER A 105 29.72 -2.37 -7.23
C SER A 105 28.70 -3.15 -8.07
N SER A 106 28.19 -2.51 -9.13
CA SER A 106 27.19 -3.06 -10.06
C SER A 106 27.79 -3.84 -11.24
N GLU A 107 29.13 -3.92 -11.34
CA GLU A 107 29.86 -4.53 -12.47
C GLU A 107 30.18 -6.02 -12.29
N ASP A 108 29.60 -6.68 -11.30
CA ASP A 108 29.84 -8.10 -11.02
C ASP A 108 29.07 -8.98 -12.05
N THR A 109 29.70 -9.27 -13.19
CA THR A 109 29.22 -10.14 -14.28
C THR A 109 28.83 -11.55 -13.80
N LEU A 110 28.10 -12.31 -14.63
CA LEU A 110 27.78 -13.72 -14.38
C LEU A 110 29.07 -14.50 -14.02
N LEU A 111 28.97 -15.47 -13.10
CA LEU A 111 30.09 -16.32 -12.64
C LEU A 111 30.91 -16.94 -13.78
N ASP A 112 30.32 -17.09 -14.96
CA ASP A 112 30.93 -17.70 -16.14
C ASP A 112 31.87 -16.73 -16.91
N ASP A 113 31.80 -15.42 -16.65
CA ASP A 113 32.61 -14.38 -17.33
C ASP A 113 33.74 -13.80 -16.44
N THR A 114 33.88 -14.25 -15.19
CA THR A 114 34.93 -13.74 -14.29
C THR A 114 36.16 -14.66 -14.29
N PRO A 115 37.39 -14.12 -14.47
CA PRO A 115 38.61 -14.92 -14.50
C PRO A 115 38.86 -15.68 -13.18
N LEU A 116 38.37 -15.12 -12.07
CA LEU A 116 38.34 -15.75 -10.76
C LEU A 116 37.09 -16.65 -10.66
N ALA A 117 37.24 -17.96 -10.80
CA ALA A 117 36.14 -18.94 -10.70
C ALA A 117 35.61 -19.10 -9.24
N ALA A 118 35.25 -17.98 -8.62
CA ALA A 118 34.81 -17.83 -7.24
C ALA A 118 33.74 -16.74 -7.13
N GLU A 119 32.87 -16.90 -6.16
CA GLU A 119 31.84 -15.90 -5.86
C GLU A 119 32.47 -14.75 -5.10
N HIS A 120 32.22 -13.52 -5.52
CA HIS A 120 32.81 -12.34 -4.89
C HIS A 120 31.83 -11.17 -4.83
N MET A 121 32.11 -10.23 -3.94
CA MET A 121 31.38 -8.97 -3.85
C MET A 121 32.33 -7.90 -3.34
N HIS A 122 32.51 -6.85 -4.15
CA HIS A 122 33.23 -5.66 -3.70
C HIS A 122 32.27 -4.77 -2.92
N PHE A 123 32.72 -4.28 -1.76
CA PHE A 123 31.92 -3.43 -0.89
C PHE A 123 32.69 -2.18 -0.48
N GLN A 124 31.93 -1.12 -0.26
CA GLN A 124 32.40 0.15 0.26
C GLN A 124 31.56 0.54 1.47
N ILE A 125 32.19 0.61 2.64
CA ILE A 125 31.57 1.08 3.88
C ILE A 125 31.93 2.56 4.03
N HIS A 126 30.93 3.42 3.83
CA HIS A 126 31.10 4.86 3.96
C HIS A 126 31.09 5.26 5.42
N THR A 127 32.18 5.87 5.86
CA THR A 127 32.28 6.49 7.20
C THR A 127 32.17 8.01 7.05
N ASP A 128 32.66 8.82 8.00
CA ASP A 128 32.60 10.31 7.96
C ASP A 128 32.95 10.92 6.58
N PRO A 129 32.60 12.20 6.30
CA PRO A 129 32.82 12.81 4.99
C PRO A 129 34.30 12.71 4.56
N GLY A 130 34.56 11.86 3.56
CA GLY A 130 35.89 11.68 2.95
C GLY A 130 36.60 10.36 3.24
N THR A 131 36.08 9.47 4.08
CA THR A 131 36.73 8.17 4.35
C THR A 131 35.83 6.96 4.04
N THR A 132 36.30 6.09 3.15
CA THR A 132 35.59 4.88 2.71
C THR A 132 36.46 3.66 2.92
N LEU A 133 35.98 2.70 3.72
CA LEU A 133 36.60 1.38 3.84
C LEU A 133 36.19 0.55 2.62
N ARG A 134 37.17 0.06 1.86
CA ARG A 134 36.93 -0.80 0.70
C ARG A 134 37.35 -2.22 1.00
N GLY A 135 36.60 -3.19 0.51
CA GLY A 135 37.00 -4.58 0.62
C GLY A 135 36.31 -5.49 -0.36
N THR A 136 36.76 -6.74 -0.38
CA THR A 136 36.16 -7.81 -1.18
C THR A 136 35.81 -8.99 -0.27
N LEU A 137 34.59 -9.49 -0.37
CA LEU A 137 34.16 -10.75 0.21
C LEU A 137 34.25 -11.84 -0.87
N ILE A 138 34.95 -12.94 -0.64
CA ILE A 138 35.13 -14.03 -1.60
C ILE A 138 34.75 -15.39 -0.98
N TYR A 139 33.96 -16.18 -1.70
CA TYR A 139 33.74 -17.60 -1.41
C TYR A 139 34.23 -18.44 -2.60
N ARG A 140 35.16 -19.37 -2.34
CA ARG A 140 35.69 -20.29 -3.34
C ARG A 140 35.11 -21.69 -3.12
N PRO A 141 34.27 -22.22 -4.03
CA PRO A 141 33.76 -23.59 -3.90
C PRO A 141 34.90 -24.63 -3.97
N PRO A 142 34.76 -25.78 -3.28
CA PRO A 142 35.71 -26.88 -3.37
C PRO A 142 35.76 -27.43 -4.82
N GLY A 143 36.97 -27.57 -5.37
CA GLY A 143 37.20 -28.05 -6.74
C GLY A 143 37.27 -26.98 -7.85
N SER A 144 37.35 -25.69 -7.49
CA SER A 144 37.61 -24.60 -8.45
C SER A 144 39.03 -24.63 -9.04
N ARG A 145 39.18 -24.10 -10.27
CA ARG A 145 40.36 -24.21 -11.17
C ARG A 145 41.73 -24.04 -10.49
N ALA A 146 42.74 -24.76 -11.00
CA ALA A 146 44.11 -24.80 -10.50
C ALA A 146 44.82 -23.42 -10.45
N LEU A 147 44.42 -22.46 -11.29
CA LEU A 147 45.07 -21.14 -11.41
C LEU A 147 44.55 -20.09 -10.42
N PHE A 148 43.67 -20.45 -9.47
CA PHE A 148 43.07 -19.49 -8.55
C PHE A 148 44.11 -18.68 -7.74
N SER A 149 45.16 -19.34 -7.26
CA SER A 149 46.22 -18.71 -6.46
C SER A 149 47.00 -17.66 -7.23
N GLU A 150 47.08 -17.78 -8.56
CA GLU A 150 47.75 -16.81 -9.44
C GLU A 150 46.80 -15.66 -9.80
N SER A 151 45.55 -15.96 -10.16
CA SER A 151 44.59 -14.95 -10.65
C SER A 151 44.00 -14.04 -9.58
N ILE A 152 44.04 -14.42 -8.30
CA ILE A 152 43.43 -13.63 -7.21
C ILE A 152 44.13 -12.28 -7.00
N ALA A 153 45.46 -12.23 -7.11
CA ALA A 153 46.21 -10.98 -6.93
C ALA A 153 45.87 -9.99 -8.04
N ASP A 154 45.87 -10.41 -9.31
CA ASP A 154 45.46 -9.56 -10.44
C ASP A 154 44.02 -9.07 -10.27
N PHE A 155 43.13 -9.94 -9.80
CA PHE A 155 41.72 -9.60 -9.58
C PHE A 155 41.52 -8.52 -8.50
N ILE A 156 42.23 -8.60 -7.37
CA ILE A 156 42.07 -7.64 -6.27
C ILE A 156 42.95 -6.39 -6.39
N SER A 157 44.02 -6.45 -7.19
CA SER A 157 45.02 -5.37 -7.32
C SER A 157 44.43 -3.99 -7.60
N PRO A 158 43.48 -3.80 -8.55
CA PRO A 158 42.90 -2.47 -8.81
C PRO A 158 42.16 -1.90 -7.58
N HIS A 159 41.52 -2.77 -6.80
CA HIS A 159 40.77 -2.37 -5.61
C HIS A 159 41.67 -2.11 -4.41
N ALA A 160 42.72 -2.92 -4.25
CA ALA A 160 43.75 -2.74 -3.23
C ALA A 160 44.54 -1.44 -3.45
N LEU A 161 44.90 -1.11 -4.69
CA LEU A 161 45.57 0.15 -5.03
C LEU A 161 44.69 1.39 -4.83
N ALA A 162 43.37 1.24 -4.97
CA ALA A 162 42.43 2.34 -4.85
C ALA A 162 42.09 2.72 -3.38
N SER A 163 42.58 1.96 -2.38
CA SER A 163 42.40 2.29 -0.97
C SER A 163 43.55 1.75 -0.11
N PRO A 164 44.24 2.59 0.68
CA PRO A 164 45.29 2.13 1.60
C PRO A 164 44.73 1.25 2.74
N ASP A 165 43.41 1.16 2.87
CA ASP A 165 42.72 0.46 3.94
C ASP A 165 41.94 -0.76 3.41
N TYR A 166 42.40 -1.34 2.31
CA TYR A 166 41.77 -2.50 1.70
C TYR A 166 41.75 -3.72 2.63
N ILE A 167 40.62 -4.45 2.61
CA ILE A 167 40.44 -5.71 3.30
C ILE A 167 39.89 -6.79 2.37
N LEU A 168 40.46 -7.98 2.44
CA LEU A 168 39.96 -9.17 1.79
C LEU A 168 39.43 -10.13 2.86
N LEU A 169 38.14 -10.44 2.77
CA LEU A 169 37.44 -11.38 3.64
C LEU A 169 37.09 -12.60 2.81
N SER A 170 37.37 -13.80 3.30
CA SER A 170 37.13 -14.97 2.45
C SER A 170 36.91 -16.27 3.20
N ASP A 171 36.22 -17.19 2.53
CA ASP A 171 36.33 -18.62 2.76
C ASP A 171 36.85 -19.23 1.45
N LEU A 172 38.16 -19.51 1.42
CA LEU A 172 38.86 -19.93 0.21
C LEU A 172 38.94 -21.45 0.07
N ASN A 173 38.47 -22.22 1.07
CA ASN A 173 38.68 -23.66 1.14
C ASN A 173 40.16 -24.07 0.92
N PHE A 174 41.11 -23.27 1.42
CA PHE A 174 42.55 -23.59 1.46
C PHE A 174 42.97 -23.92 2.89
N HIS A 175 43.79 -24.96 3.04
CA HIS A 175 44.33 -25.35 4.34
C HIS A 175 45.64 -24.61 4.61
N LEU A 176 45.55 -23.35 5.07
CA LEU A 176 46.74 -22.52 5.35
C LEU A 176 47.73 -23.13 6.36
N GLU A 177 47.27 -24.05 7.19
CA GLU A 177 48.08 -24.78 8.18
C GLU A 177 49.06 -25.78 7.52
N GLN A 178 48.80 -26.19 6.28
CA GLN A 178 49.59 -27.15 5.54
C GLN A 178 50.69 -26.42 4.76
N ASN A 179 51.77 -26.04 5.45
CA ASN A 179 52.93 -25.30 4.91
C ASN A 179 53.65 -25.96 3.70
N ASN A 180 53.25 -27.17 3.28
CA ASN A 180 53.85 -27.92 2.19
C ASN A 180 53.02 -27.91 0.89
N ASP A 181 51.87 -27.23 0.83
CA ASP A 181 51.07 -27.11 -0.41
C ASP A 181 51.56 -25.92 -1.26
N PRO A 182 52.08 -26.14 -2.48
CA PRO A 182 52.57 -25.08 -3.36
C PRO A 182 51.53 -23.99 -3.65
N ASN A 183 50.24 -24.37 -3.78
CA ASN A 183 49.17 -23.42 -4.09
C ASN A 183 48.91 -22.45 -2.93
N THR A 184 49.11 -22.91 -1.70
CA THR A 184 48.97 -22.12 -0.47
C THR A 184 50.13 -21.13 -0.35
N THR A 185 51.36 -21.57 -0.63
CA THR A 185 52.54 -20.68 -0.65
C THR A 185 52.41 -19.61 -1.74
N THR A 186 52.07 -19.99 -2.97
CA THR A 186 51.84 -19.03 -4.07
C THR A 186 50.75 -18.02 -3.75
N LEU A 187 49.65 -18.46 -3.11
CA LEU A 187 48.58 -17.56 -2.68
C LEU A 187 49.08 -16.54 -1.65
N LEU A 188 49.83 -16.99 -0.63
CA LEU A 188 50.33 -16.11 0.42
C LEU A 188 51.37 -15.13 -0.12
N ASP A 189 52.30 -15.58 -0.98
CA ASP A 189 53.30 -14.72 -1.63
C ASP A 189 52.64 -13.64 -2.49
N ASN A 190 51.62 -14.02 -3.27
CA ASN A 190 50.87 -13.09 -4.12
C ASN A 190 50.08 -12.05 -3.30
N LEU A 191 49.55 -12.40 -2.14
CA LEU A 191 48.86 -11.47 -1.25
C LEU A 191 49.86 -10.59 -0.46
N ASP A 192 51.02 -11.12 -0.06
CA ASP A 192 52.07 -10.35 0.59
C ASP A 192 52.70 -9.32 -0.36
N ASN A 193 52.81 -9.63 -1.65
CA ASN A 193 53.18 -8.67 -2.70
C ASN A 193 52.24 -7.45 -2.76
N LEU A 194 50.97 -7.62 -2.36
CA LEU A 194 49.99 -6.53 -2.22
C LEU A 194 49.95 -5.93 -0.82
N SER A 195 50.93 -6.25 0.02
CA SER A 195 51.02 -5.90 1.45
C SER A 195 49.85 -6.40 2.29
N LEU A 196 49.13 -7.44 1.85
CA LEU A 196 47.97 -7.99 2.55
C LEU A 196 48.39 -9.14 3.47
N LYS A 197 48.31 -8.92 4.78
CA LYS A 197 48.70 -9.93 5.77
C LYS A 197 47.49 -10.66 6.34
N GLN A 198 47.58 -11.99 6.43
CA GLN A 198 46.57 -12.83 7.06
C GLN A 198 46.53 -12.60 8.58
N MET A 199 45.34 -12.37 9.12
CA MET A 199 45.14 -11.95 10.51
C MET A 199 44.56 -13.03 11.42
N VAL A 200 43.91 -14.06 10.87
CA VAL A 200 43.27 -15.12 11.65
C VAL A 200 44.32 -16.16 12.06
N ASN A 201 44.45 -16.42 13.36
CA ASN A 201 45.48 -17.31 13.93
C ASN A 201 44.89 -18.48 14.75
N THR A 202 43.60 -18.76 14.59
CA THR A 202 42.91 -19.86 15.28
C THR A 202 42.12 -20.69 14.28
N PRO A 203 42.00 -22.03 14.46
CA PRO A 203 41.16 -22.87 13.63
C PRO A 203 39.72 -22.36 13.55
N THR A 204 39.21 -22.23 12.33
CA THR A 204 37.85 -21.78 12.01
C THR A 204 36.91 -22.91 11.61
N HIS A 205 37.40 -24.13 11.42
CA HIS A 205 36.60 -25.33 11.15
C HIS A 205 36.70 -26.35 12.30
N ILE A 206 35.64 -27.13 12.56
CA ILE A 206 35.62 -28.14 13.65
C ILE A 206 36.69 -29.22 13.50
N ALA A 207 37.15 -29.50 12.27
CA ALA A 207 38.23 -30.44 11.98
C ALA A 207 39.63 -29.87 12.28
N GLY A 208 39.73 -28.63 12.79
CA GLY A 208 41.01 -28.01 13.17
C GLY A 208 41.68 -27.17 12.06
N HIS A 209 41.00 -26.92 10.94
CA HIS A 209 41.54 -26.11 9.84
C HIS A 209 41.14 -24.63 9.94
N THR A 210 41.96 -23.73 9.39
CA THR A 210 41.63 -22.30 9.22
C THR A 210 41.23 -22.04 7.77
N LEU A 211 39.92 -21.94 7.52
CA LEU A 211 39.31 -21.76 6.18
C LEU A 211 38.75 -20.36 5.97
N ASP A 212 38.13 -19.78 7.01
CA ASP A 212 37.65 -18.40 7.03
C ASP A 212 38.80 -17.42 7.36
N LEU A 213 39.16 -16.57 6.40
CA LEU A 213 40.37 -15.75 6.39
C LEU A 213 40.08 -14.24 6.35
N ILE A 214 41.03 -13.47 6.87
CA ILE A 214 40.98 -12.00 6.88
C ILE A 214 42.37 -11.48 6.53
N PHE A 215 42.49 -10.88 5.35
CA PHE A 215 43.71 -10.22 4.91
C PHE A 215 43.54 -8.71 4.90
N SER A 216 44.51 -7.98 5.45
CA SER A 216 44.50 -6.51 5.39
C SER A 216 45.91 -5.94 5.28
N ALA A 217 46.02 -4.80 4.59
CA ALA A 217 47.24 -3.99 4.53
C ALA A 217 47.32 -2.97 5.67
N SER A 218 46.28 -2.88 6.51
CA SER A 218 46.08 -1.78 7.44
C SER A 218 46.13 -2.25 8.89
N ASN A 219 46.85 -1.50 9.73
CA ASN A 219 46.84 -1.68 11.20
C ASN A 219 45.50 -1.29 11.84
N HIS A 220 44.52 -0.88 11.05
CA HIS A 220 43.19 -0.50 11.51
C HIS A 220 42.24 -1.69 11.65
N VAL A 221 42.58 -2.87 11.12
CA VAL A 221 41.83 -4.11 11.36
C VAL A 221 42.46 -4.85 12.54
N SER A 222 41.63 -5.44 13.40
CA SER A 222 42.10 -6.28 14.51
C SER A 222 41.23 -7.52 14.65
N PHE A 223 41.83 -8.69 14.42
CA PHE A 223 41.20 -9.96 14.75
C PHE A 223 41.03 -10.07 16.27
N SER A 224 39.87 -10.54 16.71
CA SER A 224 39.53 -10.66 18.14
C SER A 224 39.59 -12.11 18.63
N HIS A 225 38.72 -12.98 18.09
CA HIS A 225 38.68 -14.42 18.40
C HIS A 225 37.74 -15.14 17.43
N SER A 226 37.77 -16.47 17.43
CA SER A 226 36.78 -17.33 16.79
C SER A 226 35.85 -17.96 17.82
N SER A 227 34.53 -17.91 17.61
CA SER A 227 33.51 -18.47 18.51
C SER A 227 32.89 -19.73 17.92
N VAL A 228 32.76 -20.79 18.74
CA VAL A 228 32.08 -22.03 18.34
C VAL A 228 30.60 -21.78 18.09
N ILE A 229 30.09 -22.33 16.99
CA ILE A 229 28.69 -22.34 16.62
C ILE A 229 28.26 -23.79 16.39
N HIS A 230 27.08 -24.17 16.87
CA HIS A 230 26.64 -25.57 16.89
C HIS A 230 25.80 -26.00 15.69
N TRP A 231 25.42 -25.05 14.83
CA TRP A 231 24.55 -25.30 13.68
C TRP A 231 25.29 -25.29 12.34
N THR A 232 26.58 -24.94 12.33
CA THR A 232 27.52 -25.06 11.21
C THR A 232 28.79 -25.77 11.71
N ASP A 233 29.60 -26.32 10.81
CA ASP A 233 30.95 -26.86 11.12
C ASP A 233 32.05 -25.78 11.07
N HIS A 234 31.66 -24.53 10.80
CA HIS A 234 32.53 -23.36 10.92
C HIS A 234 32.34 -22.63 12.25
N ARG A 235 33.36 -21.89 12.64
CA ARG A 235 33.38 -20.95 13.76
C ARG A 235 33.14 -19.55 13.22
N CYS A 236 32.47 -18.72 14.00
CA CYS A 236 32.31 -17.31 13.63
C CYS A 236 33.55 -16.51 14.04
N VAL A 237 34.15 -15.83 13.07
CA VAL A 237 35.36 -15.01 13.22
C VAL A 237 34.94 -13.60 13.61
N HIS A 238 35.38 -13.12 14.77
CA HIS A 238 35.11 -11.76 15.26
C HIS A 238 36.32 -10.85 15.04
N PHE A 239 36.08 -9.67 14.51
CA PHE A 239 37.12 -8.68 14.25
C PHE A 239 36.58 -7.25 14.36
N THR A 240 37.47 -6.27 14.51
CA THR A 240 37.06 -4.86 14.59
C THR A 240 37.86 -3.94 13.68
N PHE A 241 37.19 -2.89 13.19
CA PHE A 241 37.84 -1.80 12.46
C PHE A 241 37.97 -0.56 13.35
N ARG A 242 39.20 -0.09 13.55
CA ARG A 242 39.52 1.11 14.33
C ARG A 242 39.40 2.37 13.46
N ARG A 243 38.36 3.18 13.66
CA ARG A 243 38.18 4.45 12.93
C ARG A 243 37.63 5.59 13.80
N LYS A 244 37.73 6.82 13.29
CA LYS A 244 37.03 7.99 13.84
C LYS A 244 35.53 7.80 13.59
N THR A 245 34.74 8.08 14.62
CA THR A 245 33.33 7.73 14.79
C THR A 245 32.41 8.09 13.62
N LEU A 246 31.50 7.17 13.25
CA LEU A 246 30.22 7.52 12.62
C LEU A 246 29.39 8.41 13.56
N HIS A 247 29.13 9.66 13.19
CA HIS A 247 27.95 10.34 13.72
C HIS A 247 26.70 9.76 13.05
N LEU A 248 26.06 8.81 13.73
CA LEU A 248 24.74 8.28 13.37
C LEU A 248 23.77 9.46 13.18
N ARG A 249 23.47 9.82 11.93
CA ARG A 249 22.46 10.85 11.61
C ARG A 249 21.06 10.30 11.91
N THR A 250 20.69 10.23 13.18
CA THR A 250 19.28 10.14 13.56
C THR A 250 18.78 11.55 13.78
N GLN A 251 18.20 12.17 12.75
CA GLN A 251 17.42 13.39 12.97
C GLN A 251 16.27 13.03 13.92
N PRO A 252 16.18 13.64 15.12
CA PRO A 252 15.09 13.37 16.03
C PRO A 252 13.79 13.89 15.43
N ILE A 253 12.84 13.00 15.17
CA ILE A 253 11.50 13.41 14.72
C ILE A 253 10.69 13.73 15.98
N PRO A 254 10.10 14.94 16.10
CA PRO A 254 9.22 15.25 17.21
C PRO A 254 7.98 14.33 17.14
N ARG A 255 7.68 13.62 18.22
CA ARG A 255 6.51 12.72 18.28
C ARG A 255 5.85 12.78 19.66
N ARG A 256 4.51 12.73 19.67
CA ARG A 256 3.68 12.58 20.87
C ARG A 256 3.27 11.12 21.06
N HIS A 257 3.15 10.67 22.31
CA HIS A 257 2.76 9.31 22.67
C HIS A 257 1.26 9.21 23.00
N TRP A 258 0.42 9.43 21.99
CA TRP A 258 -1.05 9.42 22.13
C TRP A 258 -1.63 8.16 22.76
N ASN A 259 -1.08 6.99 22.44
CA ASN A 259 -1.59 5.69 22.94
C ASN A 259 -1.36 5.47 24.45
N LYS A 260 -0.57 6.32 25.12
CA LYS A 260 -0.28 6.19 26.55
C LYS A 260 -1.13 7.10 27.44
N ILE A 261 -1.97 7.94 26.86
CA ILE A 261 -2.85 8.83 27.61
C ILE A 261 -4.00 7.99 28.19
N PRO A 262 -4.16 7.91 29.52
CA PRO A 262 -5.32 7.28 30.13
C PRO A 262 -6.60 8.03 29.75
N THR A 263 -7.67 7.30 29.40
CA THR A 263 -8.93 7.93 28.97
C THR A 263 -9.52 8.83 30.06
N GLU A 264 -9.52 8.40 31.32
CA GLU A 264 -10.04 9.20 32.45
C GLU A 264 -9.31 10.55 32.59
N GLN A 265 -7.98 10.55 32.45
CA GLN A 265 -7.17 11.77 32.55
C GLN A 265 -7.41 12.71 31.36
N LEU A 266 -7.65 12.15 30.16
CA LEU A 266 -8.03 12.92 28.99
C LEU A 266 -9.37 13.63 29.21
N LEU A 267 -10.38 12.88 29.64
CA LEU A 267 -11.72 13.39 29.88
C LEU A 267 -11.71 14.47 30.97
N SER A 268 -11.07 14.22 32.11
CA SER A 268 -10.99 15.20 33.21
C SER A 268 -10.31 16.50 32.78
N THR A 269 -9.18 16.41 32.06
CA THR A 269 -8.44 17.60 31.61
C THR A 269 -9.25 18.43 30.61
N LEU A 270 -9.97 17.77 29.70
CA LEU A 270 -10.85 18.46 28.76
C LEU A 270 -12.00 19.15 29.48
N SER A 271 -12.69 18.44 30.39
CA SER A 271 -13.78 18.99 31.20
C SER A 271 -13.35 20.20 32.04
N ASP A 272 -12.18 20.14 32.69
CA ASP A 272 -11.70 21.20 33.59
C ASP A 272 -11.28 22.48 32.85
N ASN A 273 -10.93 22.37 31.57
CA ASN A 273 -10.39 23.48 30.77
C ASN A 273 -11.32 23.95 29.65
N GLN A 274 -12.62 23.68 29.73
CA GLN A 274 -13.58 24.03 28.68
C GLN A 274 -13.58 25.54 28.39
N PRO A 275 -13.44 25.96 27.12
CA PRO A 275 -13.48 27.36 26.75
C PRO A 275 -14.92 27.86 26.66
N THR A 276 -15.12 29.17 26.82
CA THR A 276 -16.34 29.82 26.37
C THR A 276 -16.24 30.07 24.87
N PHE A 277 -17.15 29.50 24.09
CA PHE A 277 -17.15 29.66 22.63
C PHE A 277 -17.77 30.98 22.21
N SER A 278 -17.12 31.67 21.27
CA SER A 278 -17.67 32.83 20.58
C SER A 278 -18.89 32.44 19.73
N THR A 279 -19.76 33.41 19.44
CA THR A 279 -20.83 33.25 18.44
C THR A 279 -20.28 33.30 17.02
N ASP A 280 -19.09 33.88 16.80
CA ASP A 280 -18.45 33.90 15.50
C ASP A 280 -17.87 32.52 15.14
N PRO A 281 -18.23 31.96 13.96
CA PRO A 281 -17.71 30.70 13.44
C PRO A 281 -16.18 30.53 13.44
N ASN A 282 -15.44 31.56 13.06
CA ASN A 282 -13.99 31.47 12.92
C ASN A 282 -13.33 31.46 14.30
N ASP A 283 -13.76 32.36 15.19
CA ASP A 283 -13.27 32.41 16.56
C ASP A 283 -13.58 31.13 17.33
N ALA A 284 -14.77 30.57 17.13
CA ALA A 284 -15.17 29.31 17.78
C ALA A 284 -14.33 28.12 17.29
N ALA A 285 -14.05 28.03 15.99
CA ALA A 285 -13.18 27.01 15.40
C ALA A 285 -11.73 27.11 15.91
N LEU A 286 -11.20 28.33 16.02
CA LEU A 286 -9.87 28.59 16.59
C LEU A 286 -9.83 28.24 18.08
N SER A 287 -10.86 28.61 18.84
CA SER A 287 -10.98 28.30 20.27
C SER A 287 -11.00 26.79 20.52
N LEU A 288 -11.76 26.04 19.72
CA LEU A 288 -11.78 24.57 19.78
C LEU A 288 -10.38 24.00 19.54
N THR A 289 -9.72 24.48 18.48
CA THR A 289 -8.39 23.99 18.09
C THR A 289 -7.36 24.30 19.18
N HIS A 290 -7.38 25.50 19.74
CA HIS A 290 -6.46 25.93 20.81
C HIS A 290 -6.69 25.17 22.12
N TRP A 291 -7.95 25.00 22.54
CA TRP A 291 -8.29 24.23 23.74
C TRP A 291 -7.78 22.79 23.67
N ILE A 292 -8.05 22.09 22.57
CA ILE A 292 -7.58 20.70 22.40
C ILE A 292 -6.06 20.64 22.29
N THR A 293 -5.43 21.61 21.61
CA THR A 293 -3.96 21.70 21.50
C THR A 293 -3.33 21.85 22.88
N ASN A 294 -3.84 22.75 23.72
CA ASN A 294 -3.33 22.97 25.07
C ASN A 294 -3.49 21.74 25.96
N CYS A 295 -4.66 21.10 25.92
CA CYS A 295 -4.88 19.83 26.64
C CYS A 295 -3.91 18.75 26.15
N ALA A 296 -3.70 18.65 24.83
CA ALA A 296 -2.76 17.71 24.24
C ALA A 296 -1.30 18.01 24.60
N ASP A 297 -0.89 19.27 24.68
CA ASP A 297 0.44 19.69 25.12
C ASP A 297 0.72 19.31 26.57
N ASN A 298 -0.28 19.46 27.44
CA ASN A 298 -0.20 19.07 28.84
C ASN A 298 -0.13 17.53 29.01
N LEU A 299 -1.00 16.80 28.32
CA LEU A 299 -1.12 15.34 28.46
C LEU A 299 -0.05 14.56 27.69
N ALA A 300 0.37 15.06 26.53
CA ALA A 300 1.32 14.40 25.64
C ALA A 300 2.25 15.42 24.98
N PRO A 301 3.24 15.95 25.73
CA PRO A 301 4.17 16.95 25.22
C PRO A 301 5.01 16.39 24.07
N LEU A 302 5.36 17.26 23.12
CA LEU A 302 6.26 16.94 22.00
C LEU A 302 7.63 16.52 22.53
N ARG A 303 7.98 15.24 22.35
CA ARG A 303 9.31 14.73 22.71
C ARG A 303 10.14 14.54 21.44
N ARG A 304 11.34 15.12 21.44
CA ARG A 304 12.38 14.83 20.44
C ARG A 304 12.97 13.48 20.75
N LEU A 305 12.40 12.44 20.14
CA LEU A 305 12.97 11.11 20.24
C LEU A 305 14.04 10.99 19.18
N LEU A 306 15.30 10.86 19.60
CA LEU A 306 16.28 10.19 18.75
C LEU A 306 15.65 8.87 18.32
N ARG A 307 15.67 8.56 17.02
CA ARG A 307 15.33 7.24 16.53
C ARG A 307 16.34 6.29 17.17
N LYS A 308 16.03 5.81 18.37
CA LYS A 308 16.65 4.60 18.89
C LYS A 308 16.28 3.57 17.84
N THR A 309 17.27 3.12 17.07
CA THR A 309 17.18 1.81 16.42
C THR A 309 16.67 0.90 17.53
N SER A 310 15.44 0.43 17.38
CA SER A 310 14.73 -0.21 18.47
C SER A 310 15.44 -1.50 18.80
N THR A 311 16.38 -1.47 19.75
CA THR A 311 16.92 -2.65 20.41
C THR A 311 15.94 -3.17 21.46
N ARG A 312 14.76 -2.55 21.62
CA ARG A 312 13.68 -3.13 22.40
C ARG A 312 13.15 -4.35 21.66
N LYS A 313 13.66 -5.50 22.09
CA LYS A 313 13.07 -6.81 21.81
C LYS A 313 11.57 -6.72 22.07
N PRO A 314 10.72 -7.19 21.13
CA PRO A 314 9.28 -7.16 21.33
C PRO A 314 8.88 -7.77 22.67
N GLN A 315 7.78 -7.30 23.25
CA GLN A 315 7.36 -7.68 24.61
C GLN A 315 7.10 -9.19 24.77
N CYS A 316 6.90 -9.92 23.67
CA CYS A 316 6.80 -11.38 23.63
C CYS A 316 8.12 -12.15 23.85
N PHE A 317 9.25 -11.47 24.05
CA PHE A 317 10.58 -12.09 24.22
C PHE A 317 11.06 -12.25 25.67
N THR A 318 10.18 -12.24 26.67
CA THR A 318 10.56 -12.47 28.08
C THR A 318 10.96 -13.92 28.35
N ASP A 319 10.22 -14.90 27.86
CA ASP A 319 10.53 -16.34 28.04
C ASP A 319 11.84 -16.78 27.33
N PRO A 320 12.12 -16.35 26.09
CA PRO A 320 13.40 -16.61 25.44
C PRO A 320 14.62 -16.15 26.25
N GLN A 321 14.52 -15.10 27.07
CA GLN A 321 15.66 -14.61 27.86
C GLN A 321 16.06 -15.55 28.98
N ARG A 322 15.09 -16.24 29.60
CA ARG A 322 15.37 -17.25 30.64
C ARG A 322 16.13 -18.43 30.06
N ILE A 323 15.68 -18.95 28.91
CA ILE A 323 16.35 -20.06 28.22
C ILE A 323 17.72 -19.62 27.69
N LYS A 324 17.84 -18.39 27.16
CA LYS A 324 19.13 -17.81 26.73
C LYS A 324 20.14 -17.70 27.89
N LYS A 325 19.67 -17.40 29.11
CA LYS A 325 20.51 -17.41 30.31
C LYS A 325 20.99 -18.82 30.65
N ASN A 326 20.15 -19.83 30.46
CA ASN A 326 20.53 -21.24 30.60
C ASN A 326 21.61 -21.62 29.57
N CYS A 327 21.42 -21.30 28.28
CA CYS A 327 22.42 -21.54 27.23
C CYS A 327 23.77 -20.91 27.58
N ARG A 328 23.79 -19.64 28.01
CA ARG A 328 25.04 -18.95 28.44
C ARG A 328 25.71 -19.60 29.66
N THR A 329 24.93 -20.19 30.56
CA THR A 329 25.47 -20.88 31.74
C THR A 329 26.14 -22.19 31.33
N LEU A 330 25.49 -22.94 30.42
CA LEU A 330 26.04 -24.16 29.84
C LEU A 330 27.24 -23.88 28.92
N GLU A 331 27.26 -22.78 28.17
CA GLU A 331 28.45 -22.33 27.42
C GLU A 331 29.65 -22.06 28.33
N LYS A 332 29.43 -21.42 29.49
CA LYS A 332 30.49 -21.19 30.48
C LYS A 332 30.98 -22.49 31.10
N ALA A 333 30.07 -23.43 31.38
CA ALA A 333 30.43 -24.76 31.86
C ALA A 333 31.28 -25.51 30.82
N LEU A 334 30.90 -25.46 29.55
CA LEU A 334 31.66 -26.07 28.45
C LEU A 334 33.05 -25.45 28.25
N ARG A 335 33.19 -24.12 28.43
CA ARG A 335 34.50 -23.45 28.38
C ARG A 335 35.41 -23.84 29.55
N LYS A 336 34.81 -24.24 30.68
CA LYS A 336 35.54 -24.69 31.86
C LYS A 336 35.93 -26.17 31.75
N ASP A 337 35.04 -26.99 31.20
CA ASP A 337 35.23 -28.43 31.07
C ASP A 337 34.56 -28.98 29.79
N HIS A 338 35.37 -29.51 28.88
CA HIS A 338 34.96 -29.88 27.52
C HIS A 338 34.44 -31.33 27.44
N THR A 339 33.47 -31.67 28.30
CA THR A 339 32.88 -33.02 28.38
C THR A 339 31.76 -33.24 27.36
N ALA A 340 31.56 -34.50 26.95
CA ALA A 340 30.46 -34.89 26.04
C ALA A 340 29.06 -34.54 26.59
N GLU A 341 28.90 -34.58 27.92
CA GLU A 341 27.66 -34.20 28.61
C GLU A 341 27.36 -32.72 28.49
N ASN A 342 28.36 -31.85 28.70
CA ASN A 342 28.20 -30.40 28.56
C ASN A 342 27.85 -30.00 27.10
N ILE A 343 28.43 -30.70 26.11
CA ILE A 343 28.12 -30.50 24.70
C ILE A 343 26.64 -30.87 24.43
N SER A 344 26.19 -32.01 24.92
CA SER A 344 24.80 -32.49 24.75
C SER A 344 23.80 -31.57 25.44
N ALA A 345 24.08 -31.15 26.68
CA ALA A 345 23.22 -30.25 27.45
C ALA A 345 23.07 -28.88 26.77
N LEU A 346 24.17 -28.29 26.29
CA LEU A 346 24.14 -27.03 25.55
C LEU A 346 23.37 -27.16 24.23
N LYS A 347 23.55 -28.27 23.50
CA LYS A 347 22.82 -28.55 22.26
C LYS A 347 21.31 -28.62 22.48
N ASN A 348 20.87 -29.32 23.53
CA ASN A 348 19.44 -29.43 23.87
C ASN A 348 18.85 -28.08 24.27
N ALA A 349 19.51 -27.32 25.15
CA ALA A 349 19.06 -25.99 25.57
C ALA A 349 19.00 -25.00 24.39
N THR A 350 19.97 -25.08 23.47
CA THR A 350 19.99 -24.26 22.25
C THR A 350 18.85 -24.63 21.30
N CYS A 351 18.55 -25.93 21.15
CA CYS A 351 17.42 -26.38 20.34
C CYS A 351 16.08 -25.88 20.90
N GLU A 352 15.87 -26.00 22.22
CA GLU A 352 14.70 -25.48 22.92
C GLU A 352 14.57 -23.96 22.73
N HIS A 353 15.68 -23.23 22.87
CA HIS A 353 15.71 -21.79 22.64
C HIS A 353 15.26 -21.42 21.21
N HIS A 354 15.79 -22.09 20.19
CA HIS A 354 15.42 -21.84 18.81
C HIS A 354 13.96 -22.23 18.51
N GLN A 355 13.44 -23.31 19.09
CA GLN A 355 12.01 -23.69 18.97
C GLN A 355 11.10 -22.63 19.61
N LEU A 356 11.48 -22.07 20.74
CA LEU A 356 10.73 -20.99 21.36
C LEU A 356 10.76 -19.71 20.52
N ILE A 357 11.90 -19.34 19.94
CA ILE A 357 12.00 -18.20 19.00
C ILE A 357 11.11 -18.45 17.77
N ARG A 358 11.13 -19.67 17.21
CA ARG A 358 10.24 -20.09 16.09
C ARG A 358 8.78 -19.83 16.43
N THR A 359 8.32 -20.33 17.57
CA THR A 359 6.93 -20.22 18.01
C THR A 359 6.55 -18.77 18.31
N THR A 360 7.42 -18.02 18.97
CA THR A 360 7.19 -16.62 19.32
C THR A 360 7.09 -15.73 18.07
N LYS A 361 8.00 -15.90 17.10
CA LYS A 361 7.94 -15.18 15.82
C LYS A 361 6.67 -15.52 15.05
N ARG A 362 6.31 -16.82 14.97
CA ARG A 362 5.07 -17.27 14.34
C ARG A 362 3.83 -16.61 14.96
N ASN A 363 3.75 -16.59 16.29
CA ASN A 363 2.63 -15.97 17.00
C ASN A 363 2.58 -14.45 16.75
N SER A 364 3.73 -13.76 16.77
CA SER A 364 3.80 -12.33 16.44
C SER A 364 3.31 -12.02 15.02
N PHE A 365 3.71 -12.83 14.03
CA PHE A 365 3.22 -12.68 12.65
C PHE A 365 1.72 -12.98 12.53
N THR A 366 1.26 -14.00 13.24
CA THR A 366 -0.15 -14.38 13.31
C THR A 366 -0.98 -13.22 13.88
N ASP A 367 -0.57 -12.67 15.02
CA ASP A 367 -1.21 -11.50 15.64
C ASP A 367 -1.22 -10.28 14.71
N ARG A 368 -0.13 -10.04 13.96
CA ARG A 368 -0.08 -8.94 12.97
C ARG A 368 -1.10 -9.14 11.85
N LEU A 369 -1.23 -10.36 11.35
CA LEU A 369 -2.19 -10.69 10.29
C LEU A 369 -3.62 -10.63 10.83
N ASP A 370 -3.87 -11.22 12.00
CA ASP A 370 -5.19 -11.31 12.64
C ASP A 370 -5.74 -9.92 12.99
N LYS A 371 -4.88 -9.00 13.45
CA LYS A 371 -5.23 -7.59 13.68
C LYS A 371 -5.61 -6.82 12.41
N ASN A 372 -5.15 -7.28 11.25
CA ASN A 372 -5.35 -6.61 9.97
C ASN A 372 -6.28 -7.39 9.03
N THR A 373 -7.02 -8.37 9.55
CA THR A 373 -7.93 -9.24 8.76
C THR A 373 -8.97 -8.46 7.96
N HIS A 374 -9.42 -7.33 8.50
CA HIS A 374 -10.39 -6.44 7.86
C HIS A 374 -9.76 -5.44 6.87
N ASN A 375 -8.43 -5.37 6.78
CA ASN A 375 -7.71 -4.44 5.91
C ASN A 375 -6.90 -5.19 4.85
N SER A 376 -7.55 -5.51 3.73
CA SER A 376 -6.92 -6.25 2.62
C SER A 376 -5.67 -5.56 2.07
N LYS A 377 -5.63 -4.22 2.03
CA LYS A 377 -4.46 -3.46 1.57
C LYS A 377 -3.26 -3.68 2.49
N GLU A 378 -3.48 -3.66 3.80
CA GLU A 378 -2.42 -3.91 4.77
C GLU A 378 -1.97 -5.37 4.75
N LEU A 379 -2.90 -6.32 4.57
CA LEU A 379 -2.54 -7.73 4.35
C LEU A 379 -1.67 -7.92 3.10
N VAL A 380 -2.02 -7.26 1.99
CA VAL A 380 -1.18 -7.27 0.77
C VAL A 380 0.20 -6.69 1.07
N ASN A 381 0.28 -5.58 1.81
CA ASN A 381 1.55 -4.96 2.17
C ASN A 381 2.40 -5.89 3.04
N ILE A 382 1.83 -6.50 4.07
CA ILE A 382 2.51 -7.48 4.94
C ILE A 382 2.99 -8.67 4.11
N VAL A 383 2.16 -9.22 3.22
CA VAL A 383 2.54 -10.35 2.35
C VAL A 383 3.65 -9.95 1.39
N LYS A 384 3.62 -8.73 0.84
CA LYS A 384 4.67 -8.21 -0.06
C LYS A 384 5.98 -7.96 0.68
N GLU A 385 5.92 -7.34 1.86
CA GLU A 385 7.06 -7.12 2.76
C GLU A 385 7.78 -8.45 3.03
N LEU A 386 7.03 -9.48 3.41
CA LEU A 386 7.56 -10.81 3.71
C LEU A 386 8.06 -11.56 2.48
N SER A 387 7.45 -11.32 1.32
CA SER A 387 7.81 -12.03 0.09
C SER A 387 8.95 -11.37 -0.70
N ASN A 388 9.27 -10.11 -0.42
CA ASN A 388 10.40 -9.41 -1.03
C ASN A 388 10.89 -8.25 -0.12
N PRO A 389 11.79 -8.52 0.84
CA PRO A 389 12.35 -7.50 1.73
C PRO A 389 13.00 -6.33 0.99
N ASN A 390 13.51 -6.58 -0.23
CA ASN A 390 14.19 -5.59 -1.06
C ASN A 390 13.22 -4.71 -1.86
N ALA A 391 11.91 -4.99 -1.90
CA ALA A 391 10.95 -4.18 -2.66
C ALA A 391 10.81 -2.74 -2.10
N ASN A 392 11.21 -2.51 -0.86
CA ASN A 392 11.22 -1.18 -0.24
C ASN A 392 12.45 -0.34 -0.64
N SER A 393 13.37 -0.82 -1.50
CA SER A 393 14.54 -0.06 -1.93
C SER A 393 14.21 1.13 -2.86
N ASN A 394 13.00 1.20 -3.41
CA ASN A 394 12.54 2.33 -4.24
C ASN A 394 11.81 3.42 -3.43
N SER A 395 12.00 3.48 -2.11
CA SER A 395 11.42 4.56 -1.31
C SER A 395 12.11 5.88 -1.64
N ILE A 396 11.37 6.82 -2.24
CA ILE A 396 11.84 8.20 -2.39
C ILE A 396 12.20 8.73 -1.00
N THR A 397 13.38 9.32 -0.88
CA THR A 397 13.79 9.98 0.36
C THR A 397 13.05 11.32 0.44
N PRO A 398 12.19 11.54 1.46
CA PRO A 398 11.51 12.81 1.63
C PRO A 398 12.50 13.96 1.79
N SER A 399 12.25 15.08 1.12
CA SER A 399 13.01 16.32 1.28
C SER A 399 12.08 17.53 1.19
N GLN A 400 12.56 18.67 1.69
CA GLN A 400 11.87 19.96 1.56
C GLN A 400 11.66 20.33 0.09
N ASP A 401 12.71 20.17 -0.73
CA ASP A 401 12.67 20.48 -2.17
C ASP A 401 11.63 19.61 -2.90
N LEU A 402 11.57 18.32 -2.59
CA LEU A 402 10.58 17.42 -3.18
C LEU A 402 9.13 17.84 -2.86
N CYS A 403 8.88 18.27 -1.62
CA CYS A 403 7.55 18.79 -1.25
C CYS A 403 7.18 20.01 -2.10
N ASN A 404 8.11 20.96 -2.24
CA ASN A 404 7.91 22.16 -3.06
C ASN A 404 7.73 21.81 -4.54
N PHE A 405 8.54 20.89 -5.09
CA PHE A 405 8.40 20.44 -6.48
C PHE A 405 7.04 19.78 -6.75
N LEU A 406 6.57 18.92 -5.84
CA LEU A 406 5.24 18.30 -5.96
C LEU A 406 4.11 19.32 -5.86
N ALA A 407 4.21 20.28 -4.93
CA ALA A 407 3.22 21.34 -4.77
C ALA A 407 3.11 22.19 -6.04
N THR A 408 4.24 22.68 -6.55
CA THR A 408 4.31 23.45 -7.80
C THR A 408 3.81 22.64 -8.99
N PHE A 409 4.16 21.35 -9.07
CA PHE A 409 3.69 20.48 -10.15
C PHE A 409 2.17 20.32 -10.14
N PHE A 410 1.57 20.01 -8.99
CA PHE A 410 0.12 19.88 -8.87
C PHE A 410 -0.60 21.18 -9.17
N HIS A 411 -0.12 22.31 -8.64
CA HIS A 411 -0.71 23.62 -8.91
C HIS A 411 -0.62 23.98 -10.39
N ARG A 412 0.58 23.90 -10.99
CA ARG A 412 0.80 24.26 -12.41
C ARG A 412 -0.03 23.40 -13.36
N LYS A 413 -0.16 22.10 -13.07
CA LYS A 413 -1.00 21.20 -13.88
C LYS A 413 -2.45 21.70 -13.97
N ILE A 414 -3.00 22.26 -12.89
CA ILE A 414 -4.39 22.74 -12.87
C ILE A 414 -4.50 24.12 -13.50
N THR A 415 -3.56 25.04 -13.24
CA THR A 415 -3.55 26.36 -13.88
C THR A 415 -3.40 26.24 -15.40
N ASP A 416 -2.47 25.41 -15.89
CA ASP A 416 -2.27 25.19 -17.33
C ASP A 416 -3.55 24.64 -18.01
N LEU A 417 -4.26 23.73 -17.33
CA LEU A 417 -5.55 23.20 -17.81
C LEU A 417 -6.61 24.30 -17.83
N HIS A 418 -6.71 25.09 -16.77
CA HIS A 418 -7.68 26.17 -16.66
C HIS A 418 -7.45 27.27 -17.71
N ASP A 419 -6.20 27.67 -17.92
CA ASP A 419 -5.80 28.70 -18.89
C ASP A 419 -6.03 28.23 -20.32
N SER A 420 -5.96 26.92 -20.58
CA SER A 420 -6.26 26.35 -21.91
C SER A 420 -7.70 26.57 -22.38
N PHE A 421 -8.63 26.92 -21.48
CA PHE A 421 -10.01 27.29 -21.82
C PHE A 421 -10.19 28.79 -22.15
N GLY A 422 -9.18 29.63 -21.86
CA GLY A 422 -9.20 31.08 -22.09
C GLY A 422 -10.14 31.87 -21.16
N HIS A 423 -10.08 33.20 -21.27
CA HIS A 423 -11.03 34.11 -20.63
C HIS A 423 -12.30 34.23 -21.49
N GLN A 424 -13.27 33.33 -21.29
CA GLN A 424 -14.57 33.48 -21.94
C GLN A 424 -15.58 34.17 -21.02
N THR A 425 -16.21 35.23 -21.54
CA THR A 425 -17.49 35.75 -21.05
C THR A 425 -18.55 34.68 -21.29
N GLN A 426 -19.10 34.12 -20.20
CA GLN A 426 -20.23 33.20 -20.31
C GLN A 426 -21.38 33.89 -21.07
N PRO A 427 -22.11 33.17 -21.94
CA PRO A 427 -23.38 33.68 -22.46
C PRO A 427 -24.29 34.05 -21.29
N THR A 428 -25.07 35.11 -21.44
CA THR A 428 -26.10 35.54 -20.50
C THR A 428 -27.07 34.37 -20.28
N THR A 429 -26.85 33.60 -19.21
CA THR A 429 -27.72 32.47 -18.86
C THR A 429 -29.14 33.00 -18.67
N THR A 430 -30.09 32.47 -19.43
CA THR A 430 -31.50 32.45 -19.02
C THR A 430 -31.56 31.92 -17.59
N GLU A 431 -32.33 32.58 -16.72
CA GLU A 431 -32.45 32.13 -15.34
C GLU A 431 -32.85 30.65 -15.31
N PRO A 432 -32.11 29.80 -14.59
CA PRO A 432 -32.43 28.38 -14.53
C PRO A 432 -33.83 28.22 -13.94
N THR A 433 -34.65 27.38 -14.57
CA THR A 433 -35.98 27.05 -14.05
C THR A 433 -35.80 26.38 -12.69
N ILE A 434 -36.16 27.08 -11.61
CA ILE A 434 -36.00 26.56 -10.25
C ILE A 434 -37.12 25.55 -10.01
N PRO A 435 -36.80 24.34 -9.52
CA PRO A 435 -37.83 23.38 -9.14
C PRO A 435 -38.68 23.92 -7.98
N ALA A 436 -39.94 23.48 -7.89
CA ALA A 436 -40.85 23.93 -6.84
C ALA A 436 -40.36 23.58 -5.42
N ILE A 437 -39.54 22.53 -5.30
CA ILE A 437 -38.96 22.07 -4.04
C ILE A 437 -37.57 22.68 -3.91
N THR A 438 -37.33 23.37 -2.79
CA THR A 438 -36.07 24.09 -2.56
C THR A 438 -35.44 23.78 -1.21
N LEU A 439 -34.11 23.77 -1.17
CA LEU A 439 -33.31 23.68 0.05
C LEU A 439 -32.71 25.05 0.34
N ASN A 440 -33.30 25.77 1.30
CA ASN A 440 -32.91 27.15 1.63
C ASN A 440 -31.86 27.22 2.76
N ALA A 441 -31.85 26.25 3.68
CA ALA A 441 -30.96 26.22 4.83
C ALA A 441 -30.72 24.77 5.27
N TRP A 442 -29.58 24.52 5.93
CA TRP A 442 -29.28 23.23 6.56
C TRP A 442 -30.08 23.06 7.85
N THR A 443 -30.54 21.84 8.11
CA THR A 443 -31.21 21.53 9.38
C THR A 443 -30.19 21.47 10.50
N HIS A 444 -30.54 22.06 11.65
CA HIS A 444 -29.73 21.93 12.85
C HIS A 444 -29.61 20.48 13.27
N ILE A 445 -28.45 20.13 13.84
CA ILE A 445 -28.17 18.78 14.34
C ILE A 445 -28.11 18.73 15.86
N SER A 446 -28.36 17.53 16.37
CA SER A 446 -28.22 17.18 17.79
C SER A 446 -26.78 16.79 18.16
N ALA A 447 -26.49 16.73 19.46
CA ALA A 447 -25.19 16.29 19.95
C ALA A 447 -24.96 14.79 19.64
N GLU A 448 -26.01 13.97 19.76
CA GLU A 448 -25.96 12.54 19.48
C GLU A 448 -25.65 12.26 17.99
N GLU A 449 -26.23 13.05 17.08
CA GLU A 449 -25.91 12.96 15.65
C GLU A 449 -24.46 13.37 15.35
N THR A 450 -23.95 14.37 16.08
CA THR A 450 -22.57 14.84 15.96
C THR A 450 -21.60 13.75 16.43
N GLU A 451 -21.87 13.14 17.57
CA GLU A 451 -21.12 12.02 18.14
C GLU A 451 -21.08 10.82 17.18
N ALA A 452 -22.23 10.41 16.66
CA ALA A 452 -22.32 9.32 15.68
C ALA A 452 -21.51 9.64 14.41
N THR A 453 -21.53 10.90 13.97
CA THR A 453 -20.75 11.36 12.80
C THR A 453 -19.26 11.32 13.10
N MET A 454 -18.80 11.80 14.26
CA MET A 454 -17.41 11.73 14.70
C MET A 454 -16.90 10.28 14.73
N ASN A 455 -17.65 9.37 15.36
CA ASN A 455 -17.27 7.98 15.51
C ASN A 455 -17.17 7.22 14.18
N SER A 456 -17.90 7.67 13.16
CA SER A 456 -17.84 7.11 11.81
C SER A 456 -16.64 7.60 10.96
N ILE A 457 -15.81 8.52 11.49
CA ILE A 457 -14.64 9.07 10.81
C ILE A 457 -13.35 8.45 11.38
N HIS A 458 -12.54 7.91 10.48
CA HIS A 458 -11.29 7.20 10.83
C HIS A 458 -10.05 7.84 10.20
N SER A 459 -10.09 9.16 9.96
CA SER A 459 -8.97 9.91 9.38
C SER A 459 -9.01 11.37 9.79
N GLY A 460 -7.85 12.03 9.82
CA GLY A 460 -7.69 13.45 10.13
C GLY A 460 -6.50 14.04 9.38
N ALA A 461 -6.30 15.34 9.50
CA ALA A 461 -5.12 16.02 8.99
C ALA A 461 -3.95 15.82 9.97
N PRO A 462 -2.71 15.69 9.49
CA PRO A 462 -1.53 15.70 10.36
C PRO A 462 -1.31 17.03 11.10
N SER A 463 -2.00 18.10 10.69
CA SER A 463 -2.10 19.39 11.39
C SER A 463 -3.16 19.44 12.49
N ASP A 464 -4.00 18.40 12.64
CA ASP A 464 -4.99 18.35 13.71
C ASP A 464 -4.32 18.41 15.09
N PRO A 465 -4.97 19.00 16.10
CA PRO A 465 -4.40 19.14 17.44
C PRO A 465 -4.12 17.77 18.07
N CYS A 466 -4.89 16.75 17.71
CA CYS A 466 -4.67 15.36 18.07
C CYS A 466 -5.17 14.42 16.96
N PRO A 467 -4.77 13.13 16.94
CA PRO A 467 -5.31 12.16 15.99
C PRO A 467 -6.82 11.94 16.16
N HIS A 468 -7.50 11.54 15.08
CA HIS A 468 -8.95 11.29 15.07
C HIS A 468 -9.43 10.36 16.21
N PHE A 469 -8.65 9.35 16.61
CA PHE A 469 -9.05 8.42 17.67
C PHE A 469 -9.04 9.05 19.07
N ILE A 470 -8.39 10.20 19.26
CA ILE A 470 -8.45 10.96 20.51
C ILE A 470 -9.75 11.77 20.54
N PHE A 471 -10.15 12.37 19.42
CA PHE A 471 -11.47 13.00 19.29
C PHE A 471 -12.59 12.00 19.60
N ASN A 472 -12.54 10.80 19.03
CA ASN A 472 -13.54 9.75 19.26
C ASN A 472 -13.52 9.14 20.66
N LYS A 473 -12.49 9.40 21.48
CA LYS A 473 -12.42 8.94 22.87
C LYS A 473 -13.01 9.94 23.86
N ALA A 474 -13.18 11.18 23.42
CA ALA A 474 -13.70 12.31 24.19
C ALA A 474 -14.88 12.95 23.44
N ASP A 475 -15.64 12.12 22.74
CA ASP A 475 -16.77 12.49 21.91
C ASP A 475 -17.92 13.02 22.77
N ASP A 476 -18.16 12.41 23.93
CA ASP A 476 -19.05 12.89 25.00
C ASP A 476 -18.83 14.36 25.39
N ILE A 477 -17.57 14.83 25.42
CA ILE A 477 -17.22 16.21 25.78
C ILE A 477 -17.15 17.11 24.54
N ILE A 478 -16.58 16.62 23.43
CA ILE A 478 -16.29 17.46 22.25
C ILE A 478 -17.53 17.62 21.36
N ALA A 479 -18.39 16.60 21.24
CA ALA A 479 -19.53 16.62 20.33
C ALA A 479 -20.54 17.74 20.64
N PRO A 480 -20.92 18.04 21.91
CA PRO A 480 -21.82 19.15 22.20
C PRO A 480 -21.28 20.52 21.75
N HIS A 481 -19.97 20.75 21.93
CA HIS A 481 -19.33 21.99 21.48
C HIS A 481 -19.27 22.06 19.96
N LEU A 482 -18.90 20.96 19.30
CA LEU A 482 -18.85 20.89 17.85
C LEU A 482 -20.25 21.04 17.24
N GLN A 483 -21.28 20.50 17.86
CA GLN A 483 -22.68 20.68 17.49
C GLN A 483 -23.10 22.15 17.54
N THR A 484 -22.75 22.86 18.61
CA THR A 484 -23.04 24.29 18.76
C THR A 484 -22.36 25.10 17.64
N ILE A 485 -21.09 24.78 17.35
CA ILE A 485 -20.36 25.39 16.24
C ILE A 485 -21.06 25.08 14.92
N ILE A 486 -21.35 23.82 14.60
CA ILE A 486 -22.00 23.41 13.35
C ILE A 486 -23.30 24.18 13.11
N ASN A 487 -24.15 24.27 14.13
CA ASN A 487 -25.43 24.97 14.00
C ASN A 487 -25.24 26.49 13.82
N SER A 488 -24.21 27.10 14.42
CA SER A 488 -23.88 28.50 14.13
C SER A 488 -23.34 28.69 12.70
N LEU A 489 -22.58 27.73 12.16
CA LEU A 489 -22.15 27.73 10.75
C LEU A 489 -23.35 27.69 9.80
N PHE A 490 -24.36 26.89 10.12
CA PHE A 490 -25.59 26.77 9.31
C PHE A 490 -26.41 28.05 9.33
N ALA A 491 -26.55 28.69 10.49
CA ALA A 491 -27.27 29.96 10.62
C ALA A 491 -26.56 31.14 9.93
N SER A 492 -25.22 31.16 9.95
CA SER A 492 -24.38 32.23 9.39
C SER A 492 -23.92 31.99 7.95
N ALA A 493 -24.19 30.81 7.38
CA ALA A 493 -23.70 30.37 6.08
C ALA A 493 -22.18 30.52 5.88
N THR A 494 -21.39 30.46 6.95
CA THR A 494 -19.94 30.71 6.92
C THR A 494 -19.14 29.45 7.28
N PHE A 495 -18.19 29.06 6.42
CA PHE A 495 -17.26 27.97 6.72
C PHE A 495 -15.97 28.51 7.36
N PRO A 496 -15.50 27.96 8.50
CA PRO A 496 -14.36 28.50 9.22
C PRO A 496 -13.05 28.47 8.42
N GLU A 497 -12.33 29.60 8.40
CA GLU A 497 -11.11 29.78 7.61
C GLU A 497 -9.99 28.83 8.05
N SER A 498 -9.83 28.61 9.36
CA SER A 498 -8.84 27.68 9.92
C SER A 498 -9.02 26.23 9.45
N TRP A 499 -10.21 25.87 8.96
CA TRP A 499 -10.56 24.53 8.50
C TRP A 499 -10.55 24.39 6.97
N LYS A 500 -10.25 25.45 6.22
CA LYS A 500 -10.15 25.43 4.75
C LYS A 500 -8.79 24.94 4.24
N HIS A 501 -7.76 24.98 5.08
CA HIS A 501 -6.42 24.54 4.72
C HIS A 501 -6.29 23.01 4.70
N ALA A 502 -5.79 22.45 3.60
CA ALA A 502 -5.60 21.01 3.43
C ALA A 502 -4.12 20.60 3.41
N GLU A 503 -3.78 19.48 4.07
CA GLU A 503 -2.47 18.86 3.88
C GLU A 503 -2.55 17.77 2.80
N VAL A 504 -1.76 17.87 1.74
CA VAL A 504 -1.78 16.98 0.59
C VAL A 504 -0.75 15.88 0.74
N ASN A 505 -1.21 14.64 0.75
CA ASN A 505 -0.34 13.47 0.66
C ASN A 505 -0.21 13.01 -0.80
N ALA A 506 1.00 12.98 -1.32
CA ALA A 506 1.29 12.54 -2.69
C ALA A 506 1.41 11.01 -2.76
N LEU A 507 0.41 10.34 -3.32
CA LEU A 507 0.39 8.87 -3.44
C LEU A 507 0.69 8.43 -4.87
N LEU A 508 1.51 7.39 -5.04
CA LEU A 508 1.71 6.77 -6.35
C LEU A 508 0.40 6.11 -6.84
N LYS A 509 0.04 6.38 -8.10
CA LYS A 509 -1.14 5.80 -8.79
C LYS A 509 -1.07 4.28 -8.87
N LYS A 510 0.13 3.72 -9.05
CA LYS A 510 0.40 2.28 -9.02
C LYS A 510 1.64 2.03 -8.16
N PRO A 511 1.67 0.99 -7.31
CA PRO A 511 2.85 0.68 -6.51
C PRO A 511 4.11 0.37 -7.32
N THR A 512 3.96 -0.03 -8.59
CA THR A 512 5.05 -0.34 -9.52
C THR A 512 5.39 0.83 -10.46
N ALA A 513 4.70 1.96 -10.33
CA ALA A 513 4.98 3.13 -11.16
C ALA A 513 6.32 3.74 -10.78
N ASP A 514 7.03 4.31 -11.75
CA ASP A 514 8.30 4.99 -11.52
C ASP A 514 8.07 6.21 -10.60
N PRO A 515 8.66 6.24 -9.40
CA PRO A 515 8.55 7.37 -8.48
C PRO A 515 9.27 8.64 -8.98
N SER A 516 10.12 8.52 -10.00
CA SER A 516 10.84 9.67 -10.59
C SER A 516 9.94 10.50 -11.52
N ASP A 517 8.86 9.90 -12.06
CA ASP A 517 7.89 10.61 -12.88
C ASP A 517 6.75 11.18 -12.03
N LEU A 518 6.71 12.52 -11.91
CA LEU A 518 5.70 13.24 -11.12
C LEU A 518 4.27 12.98 -11.61
N LYS A 519 4.06 12.61 -12.88
CA LYS A 519 2.73 12.26 -13.42
C LYS A 519 2.15 11.00 -12.76
N ASN A 520 2.98 10.19 -12.11
CA ASN A 520 2.56 9.00 -11.39
C ASN A 520 1.99 9.30 -10.00
N PHE A 521 2.02 10.54 -9.51
CA PHE A 521 1.44 10.90 -8.22
C PHE A 521 -0.01 11.38 -8.33
N ARG A 522 -0.78 11.11 -7.28
CA ARG A 522 -2.11 11.65 -7.03
C ARG A 522 -2.07 12.49 -5.75
N PRO A 523 -2.54 13.75 -5.79
CA PRO A 523 -2.70 14.55 -4.58
C PRO A 523 -3.93 14.08 -3.81
N ILE A 524 -3.77 13.68 -2.55
CA ILE A 524 -4.89 13.37 -1.64
C ILE A 524 -4.93 14.42 -0.54
N SER A 525 -5.99 15.21 -0.49
CA SER A 525 -6.22 16.22 0.54
C SER A 525 -6.65 15.58 1.86
N LEU A 526 -5.82 15.74 2.89
CA LEU A 526 -6.13 15.40 4.27
C LEU A 526 -6.71 16.65 4.95
N LEU A 527 -8.03 16.65 5.09
CA LEU A 527 -8.78 17.74 5.71
C LEU A 527 -8.81 17.59 7.25
N PRO A 528 -8.88 18.71 8.00
CA PRO A 528 -8.99 18.68 9.44
C PRO A 528 -10.17 17.84 9.93
N PHE A 529 -10.01 17.16 11.06
CA PHE A 529 -11.06 16.28 11.58
C PHE A 529 -12.41 16.99 11.79
N PRO A 530 -12.50 18.18 12.43
CA PRO A 530 -13.76 18.90 12.56
C PRO A 530 -14.40 19.26 11.20
N ALA A 531 -13.58 19.64 10.22
CA ALA A 531 -14.04 19.92 8.85
C ALA A 531 -14.78 18.72 8.24
N LYS A 532 -14.23 17.52 8.42
CA LYS A 532 -14.85 16.28 7.93
C LYS A 532 -16.18 15.95 8.60
N VAL A 533 -16.34 16.27 9.89
CA VAL A 533 -17.61 16.08 10.61
C VAL A 533 -18.69 16.96 9.98
N ILE A 534 -18.37 18.23 9.72
CA ILE A 534 -19.28 19.19 9.09
C ILE A 534 -19.63 18.73 7.67
N GLU A 535 -18.62 18.39 6.86
CA GLU A 535 -18.81 17.92 5.48
C GLU A 535 -19.69 16.68 5.42
N LYS A 536 -19.51 15.73 6.32
CA LYS A 536 -20.31 14.50 6.36
C LYS A 536 -21.76 14.78 6.76
N THR A 537 -21.96 15.71 7.68
CA THR A 537 -23.28 16.18 8.11
C THR A 537 -24.02 16.84 6.94
N VAL A 538 -23.38 17.83 6.29
CA VAL A 538 -23.95 18.54 5.13
C VAL A 538 -24.20 17.57 3.98
N ASN A 539 -23.25 16.67 3.71
CA ASN A 539 -23.40 15.70 2.64
C ASN A 539 -24.59 14.76 2.86
N LYS A 540 -24.86 14.33 4.11
CA LYS A 540 -26.04 13.52 4.45
C LYS A 540 -27.33 14.26 4.11
N GLN A 541 -27.46 15.51 4.55
CA GLN A 541 -28.66 16.33 4.26
C GLN A 541 -28.82 16.61 2.76
N LEU A 542 -27.72 16.95 2.08
CA LEU A 542 -27.72 17.22 0.64
C LEU A 542 -28.11 15.97 -0.16
N THR A 543 -27.53 14.81 0.17
CA THR A 543 -27.84 13.55 -0.53
C THR A 543 -29.30 13.16 -0.34
N ASN A 544 -29.82 13.26 0.89
CA ASN A 544 -31.24 13.00 1.15
C ASN A 544 -32.14 13.91 0.31
N PHE A 545 -31.88 15.22 0.31
CA PHE A 545 -32.64 16.16 -0.50
C PHE A 545 -32.61 15.83 -2.00
N LEU A 546 -31.44 15.49 -2.54
CA LEU A 546 -31.28 15.18 -3.96
C LEU A 546 -31.96 13.87 -4.36
N GLU A 547 -31.85 12.82 -3.54
CA GLU A 547 -32.42 11.50 -3.82
C GLU A 547 -33.94 11.47 -3.57
N ASP A 548 -34.43 12.04 -2.46
CA ASP A 548 -35.86 12.06 -2.11
C ASP A 548 -36.71 12.82 -3.16
N ASN A 549 -36.07 13.74 -3.88
CA ASN A 549 -36.70 14.55 -4.93
C ASN A 549 -36.30 14.12 -6.36
N ASN A 550 -35.57 13.01 -6.54
CA ASN A 550 -35.10 12.50 -7.84
C ASN A 550 -34.37 13.55 -8.69
N LEU A 551 -33.52 14.36 -8.06
CA LEU A 551 -32.79 15.46 -8.71
C LEU A 551 -31.43 15.04 -9.29
N LEU A 552 -31.02 13.78 -9.04
CA LEU A 552 -29.84 13.18 -9.65
C LEU A 552 -30.21 12.39 -10.89
N ASP A 553 -29.32 12.46 -11.88
CA ASP A 553 -29.52 11.73 -13.12
C ASP A 553 -29.51 10.20 -12.88
N PRO A 554 -30.49 9.43 -13.37
CA PRO A 554 -30.56 7.98 -13.17
C PRO A 554 -29.37 7.20 -13.75
N SER A 555 -28.70 7.73 -14.78
CA SER A 555 -27.54 7.08 -15.40
C SER A 555 -26.24 7.29 -14.62
N GLN A 556 -26.20 8.23 -13.67
CA GLN A 556 -25.08 8.41 -12.76
C GLN A 556 -25.19 7.44 -11.58
N SER A 557 -24.28 6.47 -11.51
CA SER A 557 -24.20 5.47 -10.44
C SER A 557 -23.06 5.72 -9.43
N GLY A 558 -22.12 6.62 -9.76
CA GLY A 558 -20.98 6.90 -8.89
C GLY A 558 -21.40 7.60 -7.60
N PHE A 559 -20.84 7.17 -6.47
CA PHE A 559 -21.03 7.80 -5.16
C PHE A 559 -22.48 7.90 -4.67
N ARG A 560 -23.38 7.04 -5.16
CA ARG A 560 -24.78 6.98 -4.72
C ARG A 560 -25.03 5.76 -3.85
N ALA A 561 -25.91 5.90 -2.88
CA ALA A 561 -26.33 4.80 -2.03
C ALA A 561 -27.04 3.73 -2.88
N SER A 562 -26.79 2.45 -2.60
CA SER A 562 -27.37 1.31 -3.33
C SER A 562 -26.92 1.15 -4.80
N HIS A 563 -25.99 1.97 -5.29
CA HIS A 563 -25.34 1.79 -6.59
C HIS A 563 -23.91 1.25 -6.41
N TRP A 564 -23.49 0.35 -7.29
CA TRP A 564 -22.17 -0.28 -7.26
C TRP A 564 -21.53 -0.22 -8.65
N THR A 565 -20.22 -0.41 -8.73
CA THR A 565 -19.56 -0.57 -10.05
C THR A 565 -20.13 -1.76 -10.82
N GLU A 566 -20.56 -2.81 -10.11
CA GLU A 566 -21.17 -3.99 -10.71
C GLU A 566 -22.54 -3.68 -11.33
N THR A 567 -23.40 -2.88 -10.68
CA THR A 567 -24.71 -2.53 -11.23
C THR A 567 -24.59 -1.67 -12.48
N ALA A 568 -23.64 -0.72 -12.52
CA ALA A 568 -23.35 0.08 -13.70
C ALA A 568 -22.83 -0.79 -14.87
N LEU A 569 -21.91 -1.72 -14.59
CA LEU A 569 -21.40 -2.64 -15.61
C LEU A 569 -22.48 -3.59 -16.14
N ILE A 570 -23.36 -4.09 -15.27
CA ILE A 570 -24.50 -4.91 -15.69
C ILE A 570 -25.36 -4.12 -16.68
N SER A 571 -25.76 -2.88 -16.32
CA SER A 571 -26.55 -2.02 -17.21
C SER A 571 -25.90 -1.86 -18.57
N VAL A 572 -24.62 -1.47 -18.60
CA VAL A 572 -23.85 -1.31 -19.86
C VAL A 572 -23.84 -2.61 -20.68
N THR A 573 -23.55 -3.76 -20.05
CA THR A 573 -23.49 -5.03 -20.78
C THR A 573 -24.86 -5.53 -21.24
N ASP A 574 -25.93 -5.21 -20.51
CA ASP A 574 -27.31 -5.60 -20.86
C ASP A 574 -27.84 -4.79 -22.03
N ASP A 575 -27.59 -3.47 -22.03
CA ASP A 575 -27.91 -2.59 -23.16
C ASP A 575 -27.19 -3.04 -24.44
N ILE A 576 -25.89 -3.34 -24.34
CA ILE A 576 -25.10 -3.83 -25.47
C ILE A 576 -25.63 -5.18 -25.97
N ARG A 577 -25.92 -6.13 -25.08
CA ARG A 577 -26.45 -7.45 -25.46
C ARG A 577 -27.80 -7.32 -26.14
N THR A 578 -28.69 -6.50 -25.61
CA THR A 578 -30.03 -6.26 -26.18
C THR A 578 -29.92 -5.74 -27.61
N LEU A 579 -29.01 -4.80 -27.88
CA LEU A 579 -28.75 -4.30 -29.23
C LEU A 579 -28.13 -5.37 -30.14
N MET A 580 -27.17 -6.14 -29.64
CA MET A 580 -26.53 -7.23 -30.40
C MET A 580 -27.51 -8.37 -30.74
N ASP A 581 -28.42 -8.71 -29.83
CA ASP A 581 -29.46 -9.74 -30.03
C ASP A 581 -30.48 -9.30 -31.11
N ASN A 582 -30.64 -7.99 -31.31
CA ASN A 582 -31.39 -7.42 -32.43
C ASN A 582 -30.62 -7.45 -33.76
N GLY A 583 -29.41 -8.03 -33.80
CA GLY A 583 -28.55 -8.10 -34.98
C GLY A 583 -27.80 -6.80 -35.28
N GLU A 584 -27.65 -5.90 -34.29
CA GLU A 584 -27.04 -4.59 -34.49
C GLU A 584 -25.54 -4.59 -34.16
N THR A 585 -24.73 -3.80 -34.89
CA THR A 585 -23.36 -3.46 -34.45
C THR A 585 -23.45 -2.27 -33.49
N VAL A 586 -22.76 -2.35 -32.37
CA VAL A 586 -22.78 -1.37 -31.28
C VAL A 586 -21.41 -0.70 -31.14
N ALA A 587 -21.42 0.61 -30.99
CA ALA A 587 -20.28 1.42 -30.58
C ALA A 587 -20.36 1.67 -29.06
N LEU A 588 -19.30 1.31 -28.33
CA LEU A 588 -19.09 1.67 -26.93
C LEU A 588 -17.90 2.63 -26.82
N ILE A 589 -18.17 3.87 -26.41
CA ILE A 589 -17.16 4.93 -26.23
C ILE A 589 -17.01 5.20 -24.74
N LEU A 590 -15.78 5.08 -24.22
CA LEU A 590 -15.43 5.31 -22.83
C LEU A 590 -14.66 6.63 -22.71
N LEU A 591 -15.33 7.69 -22.25
CA LEU A 591 -14.74 9.02 -22.10
C LEU A 591 -13.92 9.11 -20.81
N ASP A 592 -12.69 9.61 -20.90
CA ASP A 592 -11.81 9.90 -19.74
C ASP A 592 -11.64 11.42 -19.58
N LEU A 593 -11.83 11.93 -18.36
CA LEU A 593 -11.66 13.36 -18.05
C LEU A 593 -10.29 13.63 -17.41
N SER A 594 -9.63 14.70 -17.86
CA SER A 594 -8.36 15.14 -17.28
C SER A 594 -8.56 15.91 -15.98
N ALA A 595 -8.20 15.27 -14.86
CA ALA A 595 -8.22 15.89 -13.53
C ALA A 595 -9.60 16.48 -13.14
N ALA A 596 -10.66 15.70 -13.36
CA ALA A 596 -12.05 16.16 -13.29
C ALA A 596 -12.41 16.88 -11.98
N PHE A 597 -12.07 16.30 -10.82
CA PHE A 597 -12.34 16.91 -9.52
C PHE A 597 -11.56 18.21 -9.29
N ASP A 598 -10.36 18.32 -9.85
CA ASP A 598 -9.47 19.47 -9.65
C ASP A 598 -9.83 20.64 -10.57
N THR A 599 -10.64 20.42 -11.61
CA THR A 599 -10.99 21.44 -12.62
C THR A 599 -12.41 22.00 -12.48
N VAL A 600 -13.20 21.52 -11.51
CA VAL A 600 -14.57 21.98 -11.25
C VAL A 600 -14.61 23.50 -11.05
N CYS A 601 -15.34 24.20 -11.92
CA CYS A 601 -15.50 25.65 -11.81
C CYS A 601 -16.59 25.99 -10.78
N HIS A 602 -16.22 26.72 -9.72
CA HIS A 602 -17.15 27.06 -8.62
C HIS A 602 -18.37 27.85 -9.11
N ARG A 603 -18.21 28.76 -10.08
CA ARG A 603 -19.32 29.52 -10.66
C ARG A 603 -20.32 28.60 -11.39
N THR A 604 -19.82 27.70 -12.22
CA THR A 604 -20.67 26.73 -12.94
C THR A 604 -21.36 25.78 -11.95
N LEU A 605 -20.63 25.29 -10.94
CA LEU A 605 -21.20 24.46 -9.88
C LEU A 605 -22.31 25.18 -9.11
N THR A 606 -22.10 26.44 -8.73
CA THR A 606 -23.11 27.27 -8.05
C THR A 606 -24.39 27.41 -8.89
N SER A 607 -24.24 27.64 -10.20
CA SER A 607 -25.38 27.70 -11.13
C SER A 607 -26.14 26.38 -11.20
N ARG A 608 -25.41 25.24 -11.26
CA ARG A 608 -26.03 23.90 -11.27
C ARG A 608 -26.75 23.57 -9.96
N LEU A 609 -26.17 23.92 -8.81
CA LEU A 609 -26.81 23.77 -7.50
C LEU A 609 -28.13 24.55 -7.44
N ARG A 610 -28.16 25.79 -7.94
CA ARG A 610 -29.42 26.57 -8.06
C ARG A 610 -30.45 25.88 -8.94
N SER A 611 -30.04 25.32 -10.08
CA SER A 611 -30.96 24.57 -10.95
C SER A 611 -31.54 23.30 -10.31
N THR A 612 -30.89 22.76 -9.27
CA THR A 612 -31.42 21.66 -8.46
C THR A 612 -32.28 22.12 -7.27
N GLY A 613 -32.60 23.41 -7.14
CA GLY A 613 -33.41 23.96 -6.04
C GLY A 613 -32.62 24.32 -4.78
N ILE A 614 -31.29 24.26 -4.80
CA ILE A 614 -30.44 24.64 -3.66
C ILE A 614 -30.19 26.15 -3.71
N GLN A 615 -30.62 26.87 -2.69
CA GLN A 615 -30.55 28.32 -2.65
C GLN A 615 -30.43 28.84 -1.20
N GLY A 616 -30.47 30.16 -1.00
CA GLY A 616 -30.36 30.79 0.33
C GLY A 616 -29.09 30.40 1.09
N LEU A 617 -29.21 30.31 2.41
CA LEU A 617 -28.12 29.99 3.33
C LEU A 617 -27.43 28.66 3.01
N ALA A 618 -28.15 27.67 2.48
CA ALA A 618 -27.56 26.39 2.10
C ALA A 618 -26.54 26.55 0.96
N LEU A 619 -26.90 27.33 -0.07
CA LEU A 619 -26.02 27.62 -1.20
C LEU A 619 -24.86 28.54 -0.80
N ASP A 620 -25.15 29.56 0.01
CA ASP A 620 -24.13 30.50 0.51
C ASP A 620 -23.07 29.75 1.34
N TRP A 621 -23.50 28.78 2.14
CA TRP A 621 -22.60 27.92 2.90
C TRP A 621 -21.70 27.06 1.98
N ILE A 622 -22.24 26.43 0.93
CA ILE A 622 -21.44 25.66 -0.04
C ILE A 622 -20.44 26.58 -0.74
N THR A 623 -20.85 27.80 -1.07
CA THR A 623 -19.97 28.80 -1.71
C THR A 623 -18.83 29.20 -0.77
N SER A 624 -19.14 29.42 0.52
CA SER A 624 -18.16 29.71 1.58
C SER A 624 -17.19 28.54 1.80
N PHE A 625 -17.67 27.29 1.74
CA PHE A 625 -16.86 26.08 1.85
C PHE A 625 -15.83 25.94 0.73
N LEU A 626 -16.16 26.36 -0.49
CA LEU A 626 -15.31 26.23 -1.69
C LEU A 626 -14.33 27.39 -1.88
N SER A 627 -14.64 28.57 -1.34
CA SER A 627 -13.88 29.80 -1.55
C SER A 627 -12.70 29.96 -0.58
N ASN A 628 -11.64 30.66 -1.02
CA ASN A 628 -10.43 30.97 -0.23
C ASN A 628 -9.73 29.73 0.35
N ARG A 629 -9.67 28.64 -0.42
CA ARG A 629 -9.01 27.41 0.04
C ARG A 629 -7.52 27.40 -0.30
N SER A 630 -6.74 26.77 0.55
CA SER A 630 -5.32 26.55 0.33
C SER A 630 -4.90 25.12 0.66
N GLN A 631 -3.78 24.69 0.09
CA GLN A 631 -3.20 23.37 0.33
C GLN A 631 -1.68 23.43 0.40
N ARG A 632 -1.06 22.48 1.08
CA ARG A 632 0.39 22.24 1.07
C ARG A 632 0.71 20.76 1.01
N VAL A 633 1.77 20.37 0.32
CA VAL A 633 2.22 18.98 0.28
C VAL A 633 2.95 18.62 1.58
N TYR A 634 2.61 17.48 2.16
CA TYR A 634 3.21 16.97 3.39
C TYR A 634 3.88 15.61 3.14
N LEU A 635 5.22 15.58 3.23
CA LEU A 635 6.02 14.36 3.27
C LEU A 635 6.81 14.34 4.58
N PRO A 636 6.33 13.65 5.63
CA PRO A 636 6.88 13.74 6.96
C PRO A 636 8.42 13.68 7.02
N PRO A 637 9.11 14.61 7.70
CA PRO A 637 8.57 15.75 8.46
C PRO A 637 8.38 17.06 7.65
N PHE A 638 8.67 17.07 6.35
CA PHE A 638 8.72 18.25 5.50
C PHE A 638 7.33 18.68 5.01
N ARG A 639 7.16 19.99 4.83
CA ARG A 639 5.92 20.62 4.34
C ARG A 639 6.28 21.63 3.27
N SER A 640 5.59 21.62 2.14
CA SER A 640 5.76 22.68 1.15
C SER A 640 5.21 24.02 1.66
N ASP A 641 5.54 25.08 0.95
CA ASP A 641 4.82 26.34 1.09
C ASP A 641 3.34 26.16 0.72
N PRO A 642 2.42 26.91 1.36
CA PRO A 642 1.01 26.90 1.01
C PRO A 642 0.77 27.42 -0.42
N THR A 643 -0.19 26.80 -1.09
CA THR A 643 -0.64 27.13 -2.45
C THR A 643 -2.14 27.32 -2.44
N GLU A 644 -2.64 28.35 -3.10
CA GLU A 644 -4.07 28.64 -3.22
C GLU A 644 -4.74 27.69 -4.23
N ILE A 645 -6.01 27.36 -3.96
CA ILE A 645 -6.85 26.54 -4.84
C ILE A 645 -7.86 27.46 -5.53
N ILE A 646 -7.67 27.65 -6.85
CA ILE A 646 -8.48 28.56 -7.66
C ILE A 646 -9.77 27.88 -8.15
N CYS A 647 -9.73 26.57 -8.36
CA CYS A 647 -10.85 25.76 -8.82
C CYS A 647 -10.74 24.33 -8.30
N GLY A 648 -11.78 23.55 -8.52
CA GLY A 648 -11.88 22.16 -8.07
C GLY A 648 -12.60 22.01 -6.74
N VAL A 649 -12.89 20.76 -6.41
CA VAL A 649 -13.43 20.33 -5.12
C VAL A 649 -12.40 19.45 -4.41
N PRO A 650 -12.24 19.52 -3.07
CA PRO A 650 -11.14 18.83 -2.38
C PRO A 650 -11.15 17.30 -2.57
N GLN A 651 -10.04 16.72 -3.07
CA GLN A 651 -9.89 15.26 -3.22
C GLN A 651 -9.66 14.59 -1.87
N GLY A 652 -10.74 14.09 -1.25
CA GLY A 652 -10.71 13.49 0.09
C GLY A 652 -11.80 14.01 1.03
N SER A 653 -12.54 15.04 0.59
CA SER A 653 -13.80 15.45 1.22
C SER A 653 -14.91 14.45 0.91
N SER A 654 -15.80 14.21 1.88
CA SER A 654 -17.01 13.42 1.67
C SER A 654 -18.08 14.14 0.87
N LEU A 655 -18.04 15.48 0.81
CA LEU A 655 -19.02 16.32 0.10
C LEU A 655 -18.67 16.48 -1.38
N SER A 656 -17.38 16.50 -1.72
CA SER A 656 -16.89 16.66 -3.10
C SER A 656 -17.55 15.72 -4.13
N PRO A 657 -17.75 14.41 -3.87
CA PRO A 657 -18.36 13.51 -4.84
C PRO A 657 -19.82 13.86 -5.19
N THR A 658 -20.61 14.26 -4.19
CA THR A 658 -22.01 14.68 -4.39
C THR A 658 -22.08 15.98 -5.19
N LEU A 659 -21.20 16.94 -4.88
CA LEU A 659 -21.08 18.17 -5.66
C LEU A 659 -20.68 17.88 -7.12
N PHE A 660 -19.78 16.91 -7.34
CA PHE A 660 -19.38 16.49 -8.67
C PHE A 660 -20.53 15.83 -9.45
N ASN A 661 -21.35 15.01 -8.80
CA ASN A 661 -22.54 14.43 -9.44
C ASN A 661 -23.53 15.52 -9.89
N VAL A 662 -23.77 16.54 -9.07
CA VAL A 662 -24.59 17.71 -9.47
C VAL A 662 -23.94 18.49 -10.61
N TYR A 663 -22.61 18.59 -10.63
CA TYR A 663 -21.87 19.24 -11.71
C TYR A 663 -22.09 18.56 -13.07
N MET A 664 -22.10 17.23 -13.08
CA MET A 664 -22.24 16.39 -14.28
C MET A 664 -23.69 16.18 -14.74
N SER A 665 -24.70 16.53 -13.92
CA SER A 665 -26.10 16.11 -14.11
C SER A 665 -26.66 16.38 -15.51
N THR A 666 -26.38 17.55 -16.08
CA THR A 666 -26.92 17.95 -17.39
C THR A 666 -26.27 17.30 -18.61
N LEU A 667 -25.15 16.58 -18.44
CA LEU A 667 -24.49 15.89 -19.55
C LEU A 667 -25.41 14.82 -20.15
N ALA A 668 -26.13 14.10 -19.30
CA ALA A 668 -26.97 12.99 -19.75
C ALA A 668 -28.14 13.47 -20.61
N ASP A 669 -28.75 14.61 -20.30
CA ASP A 669 -29.83 15.20 -21.10
C ASP A 669 -29.38 15.58 -22.51
N ILE A 670 -28.16 16.14 -22.63
CA ILE A 670 -27.55 16.49 -23.92
C ILE A 670 -27.37 15.22 -24.76
N VAL A 671 -26.84 14.15 -24.16
CA VAL A 671 -26.59 12.90 -24.87
C VAL A 671 -27.89 12.20 -25.27
N ARG A 672 -28.89 12.16 -24.37
CA ARG A 672 -30.20 11.53 -24.64
C ARG A 672 -30.99 12.22 -25.74
N LYS A 673 -30.84 13.54 -25.91
CA LYS A 673 -31.43 14.30 -27.03
C LYS A 673 -31.07 13.70 -28.40
N HIS A 674 -29.88 13.10 -28.50
CA HIS A 674 -29.37 12.45 -29.71
C HIS A 674 -29.64 10.94 -29.78
N ASN A 675 -30.46 10.41 -28.87
CA ASN A 675 -30.81 8.99 -28.77
C ASN A 675 -29.57 8.08 -28.60
N ILE A 676 -28.59 8.58 -27.86
CA ILE A 676 -27.41 7.83 -27.42
C ILE A 676 -27.66 7.40 -25.97
N ILE A 677 -27.38 6.13 -25.66
CA ILE A 677 -27.51 5.62 -24.29
C ILE A 677 -26.26 6.05 -23.51
N ILE A 678 -26.45 6.55 -22.30
CA ILE A 678 -25.39 7.00 -21.40
C ILE A 678 -25.45 6.23 -20.10
N THR A 679 -24.29 5.84 -19.57
CA THR A 679 -24.10 5.40 -18.19
C THR A 679 -22.85 6.08 -17.66
N SER A 680 -22.88 6.52 -16.40
CA SER A 680 -21.76 7.20 -15.76
C SER A 680 -21.49 6.63 -14.38
N TYR A 681 -20.22 6.59 -14.00
CA TYR A 681 -19.77 6.32 -12.65
C TYR A 681 -18.73 7.36 -12.27
N ALA A 682 -19.16 8.39 -11.55
CA ALA A 682 -18.38 9.60 -11.32
C ALA A 682 -17.99 10.27 -12.65
N ASP A 683 -16.69 10.42 -12.91
CA ASP A 683 -16.12 10.98 -14.13
C ASP A 683 -16.07 9.97 -15.29
N ASP A 684 -16.05 8.66 -15.01
CA ASP A 684 -16.07 7.62 -16.04
C ASP A 684 -17.45 7.62 -16.75
N THR A 685 -17.48 8.04 -18.02
CA THR A 685 -18.73 8.14 -18.80
C THR A 685 -18.69 7.18 -20.00
N GLN A 686 -19.73 6.37 -20.13
CA GLN A 686 -19.89 5.38 -21.19
C GLN A 686 -21.04 5.79 -22.11
N LEU A 687 -20.75 5.85 -23.41
CA LEU A 687 -21.75 6.10 -24.45
C LEU A 687 -21.95 4.84 -25.28
N ILE A 688 -23.21 4.48 -25.53
CA ILE A 688 -23.60 3.30 -26.31
C ILE A 688 -24.48 3.77 -27.47
N LEU A 689 -24.10 3.39 -28.70
CA LEU A 689 -24.77 3.76 -29.93
C LEU A 689 -24.88 2.56 -30.88
N SER A 690 -26.02 2.40 -31.54
CA SER A 690 -26.20 1.44 -32.64
C SER A 690 -25.71 2.02 -33.98
N LEU A 691 -25.00 1.21 -34.76
CA LEU A 691 -24.35 1.61 -36.02
C LEU A 691 -25.05 1.10 -37.29
N THR A 692 -25.88 0.04 -37.23
CA THR A 692 -26.31 -0.69 -38.44
C THR A 692 -27.69 -0.33 -38.96
N LYS A 693 -28.64 0.08 -38.11
CA LYS A 693 -30.02 0.40 -38.54
C LYS A 693 -30.09 1.59 -39.50
N ASP A 694 -29.23 2.58 -39.27
CA ASP A 694 -29.11 3.80 -40.09
C ASP A 694 -27.69 4.37 -39.88
N PRO A 695 -26.68 3.89 -40.62
CA PRO A 695 -25.29 4.30 -40.40
C PRO A 695 -25.07 5.80 -40.59
N THR A 696 -25.74 6.40 -41.59
CA THR A 696 -25.64 7.84 -41.86
C THR A 696 -26.27 8.65 -40.74
N GLY A 697 -27.49 8.31 -40.31
CA GLY A 697 -28.13 9.00 -39.19
C GLY A 697 -27.45 8.74 -37.86
N ALA A 698 -26.88 7.55 -37.62
CA ALA A 698 -26.08 7.26 -36.43
C ALA A 698 -24.82 8.12 -36.39
N LYS A 699 -24.14 8.29 -37.53
CA LYS A 699 -23.00 9.20 -37.67
C LYS A 699 -23.39 10.64 -37.36
N THR A 700 -24.48 11.14 -37.94
CA THR A 700 -24.97 12.50 -37.68
C THR A 700 -25.33 12.70 -36.20
N LYS A 701 -26.09 11.78 -35.60
CA LYS A 701 -26.43 11.81 -34.17
C LYS A 701 -25.20 11.84 -33.27
N LEU A 702 -24.19 11.03 -33.59
CA LEU A 702 -22.95 11.03 -32.83
C LEU A 702 -22.19 12.34 -33.01
N GLN A 703 -22.04 12.84 -34.23
CA GLN A 703 -21.32 14.09 -34.49
C GLN A 703 -21.99 15.28 -33.80
N ASP A 704 -23.31 15.41 -33.92
CA ASP A 704 -24.07 16.49 -33.31
C ASP A 704 -24.06 16.37 -31.79
N GLY A 705 -24.27 15.16 -31.25
CA GLY A 705 -24.21 14.89 -29.82
C GLY A 705 -22.84 15.16 -29.23
N MET A 706 -21.78 14.67 -29.85
CA MET A 706 -20.41 14.89 -29.39
C MET A 706 -19.99 16.36 -29.55
N LYS A 707 -20.50 17.09 -30.53
CA LYS A 707 -20.29 18.55 -30.65
C LYS A 707 -20.96 19.30 -29.50
N GLU A 708 -22.21 19.00 -29.17
CA GLU A 708 -22.89 19.60 -28.01
C GLU A 708 -22.19 19.21 -26.69
N VAL A 709 -21.71 17.97 -26.56
CA VAL A 709 -20.89 17.53 -25.43
C VAL A 709 -19.58 18.32 -25.35
N ALA A 710 -18.89 18.56 -26.47
CA ALA A 710 -17.67 19.36 -26.52
C ALA A 710 -17.91 20.80 -26.06
N GLU A 711 -18.99 21.42 -26.55
CA GLU A 711 -19.41 22.77 -26.15
C GLU A 711 -19.76 22.82 -24.66
N TRP A 712 -20.51 21.83 -24.17
CA TRP A 712 -20.84 21.71 -22.75
C TRP A 712 -19.61 21.50 -21.86
N MET A 713 -18.68 20.63 -22.26
CA MET A 713 -17.42 20.39 -21.52
C MET A 713 -16.59 21.66 -21.47
N LYS A 714 -16.50 22.40 -22.58
CA LYS A 714 -15.82 23.69 -22.65
C LYS A 714 -16.45 24.72 -21.71
N LEU A 715 -17.77 24.89 -21.74
CA LEU A 715 -18.50 25.79 -20.82
C LEU A 715 -18.36 25.36 -19.34
N SER A 716 -18.25 24.06 -19.12
CA SER A 716 -18.03 23.45 -17.80
C SER A 716 -16.54 23.35 -17.44
N ARG A 717 -15.62 23.92 -18.22
CA ARG A 717 -14.16 23.85 -17.99
C ARG A 717 -13.62 22.44 -17.71
N LEU A 718 -14.24 21.42 -18.30
CA LEU A 718 -13.82 20.02 -18.25
C LEU A 718 -13.05 19.68 -19.52
N LYS A 719 -11.91 18.98 -19.38
CA LYS A 719 -11.07 18.59 -20.52
C LYS A 719 -11.17 17.09 -20.76
N LEU A 720 -11.68 16.72 -21.93
CA LEU A 720 -11.63 15.33 -22.40
C LEU A 720 -10.17 14.91 -22.65
N ASN A 721 -9.82 13.71 -22.23
CA ASN A 721 -8.54 13.09 -22.51
C ASN A 721 -8.67 12.17 -23.73
N SER A 722 -8.39 12.71 -24.92
CA SER A 722 -8.51 11.94 -26.17
C SER A 722 -7.57 10.72 -26.21
N GLU A 723 -6.38 10.81 -25.61
CA GLU A 723 -5.40 9.70 -25.58
C GLU A 723 -5.85 8.52 -24.72
N LYS A 724 -6.71 8.76 -23.72
CA LYS A 724 -7.23 7.73 -22.82
C LYS A 724 -8.67 7.35 -23.10
N THR A 725 -9.33 8.05 -24.02
CA THR A 725 -10.67 7.69 -24.45
C THR A 725 -10.57 6.35 -25.20
N GLU A 726 -11.21 5.32 -24.67
CA GLU A 726 -11.19 3.98 -25.27
C GLU A 726 -12.47 3.77 -26.09
N PHE A 727 -12.35 2.99 -27.16
CA PHE A 727 -13.46 2.73 -28.08
C PHE A 727 -13.53 1.24 -28.46
N LEU A 728 -14.73 0.67 -28.39
CA LEU A 728 -15.03 -0.70 -28.81
C LEU A 728 -16.16 -0.72 -29.83
N ILE A 729 -15.99 -1.57 -30.84
CA ILE A 729 -17.04 -1.95 -31.79
C ILE A 729 -17.42 -3.39 -31.48
N LEU A 730 -18.70 -3.63 -31.20
CA LEU A 730 -19.23 -4.92 -30.80
C LEU A 730 -20.28 -5.41 -31.81
N GLY A 731 -20.27 -6.70 -32.14
CA GLY A 731 -21.18 -7.29 -33.15
C GLY A 731 -20.48 -7.95 -34.34
N ASN A 732 -21.26 -8.56 -35.23
CA ASN A 732 -20.76 -9.43 -36.31
C ASN A 732 -20.55 -8.74 -37.67
N THR A 733 -20.99 -7.50 -37.84
CA THR A 733 -20.94 -6.77 -39.13
C THR A 733 -19.74 -5.82 -39.19
N PRO A 734 -18.98 -5.80 -40.30
CA PRO A 734 -17.88 -4.86 -40.49
C PRO A 734 -18.42 -3.42 -40.36
N SER A 735 -17.86 -2.66 -39.42
CA SER A 735 -18.39 -1.34 -39.09
C SER A 735 -18.17 -0.36 -40.22
N ALA A 736 -19.19 0.45 -40.51
CA ALA A 736 -19.07 1.68 -41.31
C ALA A 736 -18.28 2.81 -40.59
N TRP A 737 -17.65 2.52 -39.44
CA TRP A 737 -16.90 3.48 -38.67
C TRP A 737 -15.62 3.90 -39.39
N ASP A 738 -15.40 5.21 -39.43
CA ASP A 738 -14.17 5.85 -39.87
C ASP A 738 -13.89 7.07 -38.99
N ASP A 739 -12.71 7.67 -39.12
CA ASP A 739 -12.30 8.84 -38.30
C ASP A 739 -13.23 10.04 -38.45
N SER A 740 -14.01 10.13 -39.54
CA SER A 740 -14.94 11.23 -39.75
C SER A 740 -16.20 11.13 -38.89
N TRP A 741 -16.44 10.03 -38.20
CA TRP A 741 -17.50 9.93 -37.17
C TRP A 741 -17.20 10.79 -35.94
N TRP A 742 -15.93 11.08 -35.67
CA TRP A 742 -15.51 11.84 -34.51
C TRP A 742 -15.34 13.33 -34.82
N PRO A 743 -15.94 14.25 -34.04
CA PRO A 743 -15.71 15.67 -34.24
C PRO A 743 -14.25 16.05 -33.96
N THR A 744 -13.59 16.70 -34.93
CA THR A 744 -12.19 17.17 -34.79
C THR A 744 -12.00 18.12 -33.60
N ALA A 745 -13.07 18.82 -33.18
CA ALA A 745 -13.06 19.70 -32.00
C ALA A 745 -12.76 18.98 -30.68
N LEU A 746 -12.95 17.65 -30.61
CA LEU A 746 -12.66 16.81 -29.45
C LEU A 746 -11.27 16.17 -29.50
N GLY A 747 -10.45 16.55 -30.48
CA GLY A 747 -9.12 16.01 -30.69
C GLY A 747 -9.12 14.81 -31.64
N THR A 748 -8.15 13.92 -31.46
CA THR A 748 -7.97 12.73 -32.30
C THR A 748 -9.12 11.74 -32.10
N ALA A 749 -9.63 11.18 -33.21
CA ALA A 749 -10.62 10.13 -33.17
C ALA A 749 -10.09 8.91 -32.38
N PRO A 750 -10.89 8.32 -31.48
CA PRO A 750 -10.47 7.12 -30.78
C PRO A 750 -10.47 5.94 -31.77
N THR A 751 -9.41 5.14 -31.73
CA THR A 751 -9.30 3.97 -32.59
C THR A 751 -10.01 2.76 -31.96
N PRO A 752 -10.71 1.93 -32.76
CA PRO A 752 -11.31 0.70 -32.24
C PRO A 752 -10.24 -0.20 -31.63
N SER A 753 -10.43 -0.61 -30.38
CA SER A 753 -9.56 -1.55 -29.69
C SER A 753 -10.14 -2.98 -29.71
N ASP A 754 -9.27 -3.98 -29.60
CA ASP A 754 -9.68 -5.37 -29.37
C ASP A 754 -10.19 -5.61 -27.93
N HIS A 755 -9.94 -4.66 -27.04
CA HIS A 755 -10.37 -4.71 -25.64
C HIS A 755 -10.34 -3.33 -24.99
N ALA A 756 -11.27 -3.07 -24.09
CA ALA A 756 -11.31 -1.83 -23.31
C ALA A 756 -11.55 -2.13 -21.82
N ARG A 757 -10.97 -1.32 -20.95
CA ARG A 757 -11.14 -1.43 -19.50
C ARG A 757 -12.23 -0.48 -19.03
N ASN A 758 -13.39 -1.04 -18.69
CA ASN A 758 -14.50 -0.31 -18.08
C ASN A 758 -14.63 -0.71 -16.60
N LEU A 759 -14.56 0.25 -15.67
CA LEU A 759 -14.69 0.04 -14.21
C LEU A 759 -13.91 -1.20 -13.69
N ARG A 760 -12.64 -1.31 -14.12
CA ARG A 760 -11.68 -2.40 -13.84
C ARG A 760 -11.91 -3.73 -14.58
N PHE A 761 -13.04 -3.92 -15.26
CA PHE A 761 -13.31 -5.09 -16.11
C PHE A 761 -12.81 -4.86 -17.53
N ILE A 762 -12.24 -5.91 -18.13
CA ILE A 762 -11.78 -5.88 -19.53
C ILE A 762 -12.88 -6.48 -20.40
N LEU A 763 -13.48 -5.64 -21.25
CA LEU A 763 -14.48 -6.03 -22.23
C LEU A 763 -13.81 -6.29 -23.57
N ASP A 764 -14.32 -7.27 -24.31
CA ASP A 764 -13.91 -7.60 -25.68
C ASP A 764 -15.12 -7.46 -26.63
N PRO A 765 -14.93 -7.29 -27.96
CA PRO A 765 -16.02 -7.10 -28.94
C PRO A 765 -17.15 -8.12 -28.91
N LEU A 766 -16.89 -9.32 -28.39
CA LEU A 766 -17.85 -10.42 -28.28
C LEU A 766 -18.31 -10.66 -26.84
N LEU A 767 -17.92 -9.80 -25.90
CA LEU A 767 -18.17 -9.89 -24.47
C LEU A 767 -17.86 -11.28 -23.87
N THR A 768 -16.85 -11.97 -24.40
CA THR A 768 -16.50 -13.35 -23.98
C THR A 768 -15.91 -13.42 -22.59
N MET A 769 -15.38 -12.31 -22.08
CA MET A 769 -14.65 -12.19 -20.81
C MET A 769 -13.33 -12.99 -20.78
N THR A 770 -12.83 -13.43 -21.94
CA THR A 770 -11.64 -14.30 -22.01
C THR A 770 -10.39 -13.57 -21.51
N LYS A 771 -10.15 -12.34 -21.98
CA LYS A 771 -8.99 -11.52 -21.58
C LYS A 771 -9.06 -11.16 -20.09
N GLN A 772 -10.25 -10.84 -19.58
CA GLN A 772 -10.51 -10.56 -18.17
C GLN A 772 -10.13 -11.76 -17.29
N VAL A 773 -10.73 -12.93 -17.57
CA VAL A 773 -10.48 -14.16 -16.79
C VAL A 773 -9.01 -14.55 -16.83
N ASN A 774 -8.33 -14.41 -17.96
CA ASN A 774 -6.90 -14.72 -18.08
C ASN A 774 -6.03 -13.79 -17.23
N THR A 775 -6.31 -12.49 -17.26
CA THR A 775 -5.56 -11.47 -16.50
C THR A 775 -5.72 -11.68 -15.00
N VAL A 776 -6.97 -11.88 -14.56
CA VAL A 776 -7.30 -12.17 -13.16
C VAL A 776 -6.66 -13.49 -12.71
N SER A 777 -6.74 -14.54 -13.53
CA SER A 777 -6.10 -15.84 -13.24
C SER A 777 -4.61 -15.71 -12.99
N SER A 778 -3.89 -15.00 -13.87
CA SER A 778 -2.45 -14.81 -13.75
C SER A 778 -2.08 -14.05 -12.48
N SER A 779 -2.83 -12.99 -12.15
CA SER A 779 -2.65 -12.21 -10.92
C SER A 779 -2.86 -13.05 -9.65
N PHE A 780 -3.91 -13.88 -9.62
CA PHE A 780 -4.18 -14.75 -8.49
C PHE A 780 -3.15 -15.88 -8.35
N PHE A 781 -2.69 -16.48 -9.44
CA PHE A 781 -1.61 -17.47 -9.36
C PHE A 781 -0.28 -16.86 -8.90
N LEU A 782 0.01 -15.61 -9.27
CA LEU A 782 1.15 -14.89 -8.71
C LEU A 782 0.99 -14.72 -7.20
N THR A 783 -0.18 -14.27 -6.74
CA THR A 783 -0.51 -14.12 -5.31
C THR A 783 -0.40 -15.44 -4.56
N LEU A 784 -0.93 -16.55 -5.10
CA LEU A 784 -0.80 -17.89 -4.51
C LEU A 784 0.66 -18.35 -4.38
N ARG A 785 1.50 -18.06 -5.37
CA ARG A 785 2.95 -18.37 -5.29
C ARG A 785 3.61 -17.60 -4.15
N MET A 786 3.23 -16.33 -3.95
CA MET A 786 3.73 -15.51 -2.84
C MET A 786 3.25 -16.05 -1.50
N LEU A 787 1.95 -16.36 -1.38
CA LEU A 787 1.38 -16.94 -0.16
C LEU A 787 2.02 -18.28 0.20
N ARG A 788 2.31 -19.14 -0.78
CA ARG A 788 2.99 -20.43 -0.55
C ARG A 788 4.33 -20.28 0.15
N LYS A 789 5.08 -19.21 -0.14
CA LYS A 789 6.37 -18.93 0.49
C LYS A 789 6.24 -18.60 1.99
N ILE A 790 5.09 -18.06 2.41
CA ILE A 790 4.86 -17.62 3.78
C ILE A 790 4.06 -18.66 4.60
N PHE A 791 3.26 -19.51 3.95
CA PHE A 791 2.33 -20.41 4.64
C PHE A 791 3.00 -21.45 5.55
N SER A 792 4.25 -21.84 5.30
CA SER A 792 5.04 -22.67 6.24
C SER A 792 5.19 -22.03 7.63
N TRP A 793 5.07 -20.71 7.70
CA TRP A 793 5.25 -19.91 8.91
C TRP A 793 3.94 -19.50 9.56
N ILE A 794 2.78 -19.67 8.91
CA ILE A 794 1.47 -19.20 9.37
C ILE A 794 0.57 -20.38 9.79
N PRO A 795 -0.20 -20.28 10.90
CA PRO A 795 -1.20 -21.26 11.31
C PRO A 795 -2.32 -21.47 10.27
N ALA A 796 -2.97 -22.63 10.30
CA ALA A 796 -3.97 -23.01 9.30
C ALA A 796 -5.15 -22.04 9.20
N ASP A 797 -5.65 -21.51 10.32
CA ASP A 797 -6.80 -20.60 10.32
C ASP A 797 -6.45 -19.24 9.71
N THR A 798 -5.30 -18.67 10.06
CA THR A 798 -4.81 -17.43 9.45
C THR A 798 -4.53 -17.59 7.94
N ARG A 799 -4.11 -18.79 7.48
CA ARG A 799 -4.01 -19.07 6.03
C ARG A 799 -5.35 -18.93 5.32
N LYS A 800 -6.46 -19.41 5.93
CA LYS A 800 -7.81 -19.25 5.38
C LYS A 800 -8.15 -17.78 5.26
N THR A 801 -7.95 -17.01 6.32
CA THR A 801 -8.30 -15.59 6.37
C THR A 801 -7.53 -14.77 5.33
N VAL A 802 -6.20 -14.96 5.24
CA VAL A 802 -5.36 -14.27 4.25
C VAL A 802 -5.74 -14.67 2.82
N THR A 803 -5.99 -15.95 2.57
CA THR A 803 -6.40 -16.42 1.23
C THR A 803 -7.74 -15.83 0.82
N HIS A 804 -8.72 -15.82 1.74
CA HIS A 804 -10.03 -15.24 1.50
C HIS A 804 -9.95 -13.74 1.20
N ALA A 805 -9.19 -12.99 2.00
CA ALA A 805 -9.03 -11.55 1.85
C ALA A 805 -8.34 -11.14 0.54
N LEU A 806 -7.40 -11.95 0.03
CA LEU A 806 -6.57 -11.60 -1.13
C LEU A 806 -7.07 -12.19 -2.45
N ILE A 807 -7.79 -13.32 -2.40
CA ILE A 807 -8.19 -14.06 -3.59
C ILE A 807 -9.70 -14.13 -3.68
N THR A 808 -10.38 -14.79 -2.75
CA THR A 808 -11.83 -15.03 -2.86
C THR A 808 -12.61 -13.72 -2.92
N ASN A 809 -12.38 -12.79 -2.00
CA ASN A 809 -13.06 -11.49 -1.98
C ASN A 809 -12.82 -10.70 -3.30
N CYS A 810 -11.61 -10.77 -3.85
CA CYS A 810 -11.29 -10.14 -5.13
C CYS A 810 -11.96 -10.83 -6.33
N GLN A 811 -12.21 -12.14 -6.23
CA GLN A 811 -12.91 -12.92 -7.25
C GLN A 811 -14.43 -12.69 -7.20
N ASP A 812 -14.97 -12.45 -6.00
CA ASP A 812 -16.39 -12.15 -5.80
C ASP A 812 -16.77 -10.75 -6.33
N TYR A 813 -15.81 -9.84 -6.47
CA TYR A 813 -16.02 -8.53 -7.08
C TYR A 813 -16.46 -8.65 -8.56
N GLY A 814 -17.71 -8.27 -8.85
CA GLY A 814 -18.27 -8.32 -10.20
C GLY A 814 -18.59 -9.74 -10.69
N ASN A 815 -18.87 -10.67 -9.77
CA ASN A 815 -19.11 -12.07 -10.08
C ASN A 815 -20.30 -12.28 -11.03
N THR A 816 -21.32 -11.41 -10.97
CA THR A 816 -22.48 -11.48 -11.87
C THR A 816 -22.09 -11.34 -13.34
N LEU A 817 -21.03 -10.59 -13.66
CA LEU A 817 -20.54 -10.41 -15.03
C LEU A 817 -19.93 -11.69 -15.62
N TYR A 818 -19.53 -12.64 -14.77
CA TYR A 818 -19.06 -13.96 -15.21
C TYR A 818 -20.20 -14.94 -15.48
N ALA A 819 -21.45 -14.60 -15.13
CA ALA A 819 -22.61 -15.40 -15.49
C ALA A 819 -22.73 -15.51 -17.02
N GLY A 820 -23.08 -16.69 -17.53
CA GLY A 820 -23.16 -16.95 -18.97
C GLY A 820 -21.82 -17.15 -19.68
N THR A 821 -20.67 -17.03 -19.01
CA THR A 821 -19.37 -17.36 -19.61
C THR A 821 -19.22 -18.86 -19.92
N THR A 822 -18.34 -19.20 -20.87
CA THR A 822 -18.15 -20.59 -21.29
C THR A 822 -17.68 -21.50 -20.14
N ALA A 823 -18.08 -22.77 -20.18
CA ALA A 823 -17.63 -23.77 -19.21
C ALA A 823 -16.10 -23.88 -19.09
N LYS A 824 -15.36 -23.56 -20.17
CA LYS A 824 -13.89 -23.49 -20.17
C LYS A 824 -13.36 -22.38 -19.26
N LEU A 825 -13.95 -21.19 -19.32
CA LEU A 825 -13.57 -20.05 -18.48
C LEU A 825 -14.00 -20.26 -17.03
N GLN A 826 -15.21 -20.76 -16.80
CA GLN A 826 -15.69 -21.13 -15.46
C GLN A 826 -14.76 -22.17 -14.80
N LYS A 827 -14.35 -23.22 -15.53
CA LYS A 827 -13.35 -24.19 -15.05
C LYS A 827 -12.02 -23.53 -14.70
N ARG A 828 -11.63 -22.46 -15.39
CA ARG A 828 -10.37 -21.74 -15.12
C ARG A 828 -10.46 -20.95 -13.82
N LEU A 829 -11.58 -20.26 -13.56
CA LEU A 829 -11.86 -19.62 -12.28
C LEU A 829 -11.94 -20.65 -11.14
N GLN A 830 -12.61 -21.78 -11.36
CA GLN A 830 -12.68 -22.88 -10.39
C GLN A 830 -11.29 -23.45 -10.05
N ARG A 831 -10.36 -23.51 -11.02
CA ARG A 831 -8.98 -23.95 -10.75
C ARG A 831 -8.26 -23.07 -9.74
N ILE A 832 -8.58 -21.77 -9.69
CA ILE A 832 -7.98 -20.82 -8.74
C ILE A 832 -8.49 -21.10 -7.34
N GLN A 833 -9.81 -21.24 -7.18
CA GLN A 833 -10.42 -21.65 -5.91
C GLN A 833 -9.86 -22.99 -5.44
N ASN A 834 -9.74 -23.95 -6.36
CA ASN A 834 -9.19 -25.26 -6.08
C ASN A 834 -7.71 -25.22 -5.66
N ALA A 835 -6.90 -24.39 -6.31
CA ALA A 835 -5.50 -24.20 -5.94
C ALA A 835 -5.36 -23.51 -4.57
N SER A 836 -6.23 -22.54 -4.30
CA SER A 836 -6.31 -21.82 -3.03
C SER A 836 -6.67 -22.77 -1.87
N ALA A 837 -7.71 -23.59 -2.06
CA ALA A 837 -8.11 -24.64 -1.14
C ALA A 837 -6.95 -25.58 -0.79
N ARG A 838 -6.26 -26.10 -1.81
CA ARG A 838 -5.10 -27.01 -1.61
C ARG A 838 -3.98 -26.34 -0.85
N LEU A 839 -3.72 -25.07 -1.14
CA LEU A 839 -2.66 -24.30 -0.50
C LEU A 839 -2.95 -24.06 0.99
N VAL A 840 -4.18 -23.66 1.31
CA VAL A 840 -4.63 -23.43 2.70
C VAL A 840 -4.53 -24.70 3.53
N LEU A 841 -5.05 -25.81 2.99
CA LEU A 841 -5.09 -27.11 3.66
C LEU A 841 -3.75 -27.85 3.63
N ASN A 842 -2.77 -27.35 2.88
CA ASN A 842 -1.47 -27.96 2.67
C ASN A 842 -1.55 -29.43 2.21
N ILE A 843 -2.46 -29.71 1.27
CA ILE A 843 -2.68 -31.05 0.71
C ILE A 843 -1.97 -31.22 -0.65
N ALA A 844 -1.68 -32.46 -1.02
CA ALA A 844 -0.97 -32.77 -2.26
C ALA A 844 -1.71 -32.22 -3.49
N ARG A 845 -0.95 -31.87 -4.53
CA ARG A 845 -1.46 -31.24 -5.78
C ARG A 845 -2.61 -32.02 -6.42
N ASN A 846 -2.59 -33.34 -6.31
CA ASN A 846 -3.54 -34.23 -6.98
C ASN A 846 -4.74 -34.61 -6.09
N SER A 847 -4.82 -34.08 -4.87
CA SER A 847 -5.93 -34.37 -3.95
C SER A 847 -7.26 -33.84 -4.51
N HIS A 848 -8.32 -34.65 -4.36
CA HIS A 848 -9.68 -34.30 -4.75
C HIS A 848 -10.26 -33.27 -3.78
N ILE A 849 -10.97 -32.26 -4.30
CA ILE A 849 -11.46 -31.11 -3.50
C ILE A 849 -12.92 -31.27 -3.07
N SER A 850 -13.66 -32.17 -3.72
CA SER A 850 -15.10 -32.39 -3.48
C SER A 850 -15.48 -32.84 -2.06
N ASN A 851 -14.51 -33.17 -1.20
CA ASN A 851 -14.73 -33.59 0.19
C ASN A 851 -14.21 -32.57 1.23
N LEU A 852 -13.93 -31.33 0.81
CA LEU A 852 -13.31 -30.31 1.66
C LEU A 852 -14.26 -29.13 1.87
N ASP A 853 -14.98 -29.15 2.98
CA ASP A 853 -15.72 -28.00 3.50
C ASP A 853 -14.73 -26.95 4.00
N LEU A 854 -14.25 -26.08 3.10
CA LEU A 854 -13.41 -24.96 3.51
C LEU A 854 -14.22 -23.83 4.17
N PHE A 855 -15.55 -23.79 3.96
CA PHE A 855 -16.45 -22.76 4.48
C PHE A 855 -17.80 -23.41 4.81
N PRO A 856 -18.24 -23.42 6.08
CA PRO A 856 -19.54 -23.98 6.44
C PRO A 856 -20.64 -23.17 5.78
N THR A 857 -21.45 -23.83 4.94
CA THR A 857 -22.70 -23.26 4.43
C THR A 857 -23.73 -23.26 5.56
N PRO A 858 -24.58 -22.22 5.71
CA PRO A 858 -25.70 -22.28 6.63
C PRO A 858 -26.65 -23.42 6.20
N PRO A 859 -27.22 -24.18 7.15
CA PRO A 859 -28.01 -25.36 6.84
C PRO A 859 -29.23 -24.97 6.01
N THR A 860 -29.36 -25.56 4.82
CA THR A 860 -30.56 -25.45 4.00
C THR A 860 -31.74 -26.10 4.73
N PRO A 861 -32.93 -25.48 4.75
CA PRO A 861 -34.11 -26.10 5.33
C PRO A 861 -34.45 -27.38 4.57
N ARG A 862 -34.58 -28.51 5.28
CA ARG A 862 -35.02 -29.77 4.66
C ARG A 862 -36.40 -29.57 4.02
N PRO A 863 -36.62 -30.01 2.77
CA PRO A 863 -37.96 -30.04 2.21
C PRO A 863 -38.79 -31.07 2.99
N SER A 864 -40.02 -30.69 3.33
CA SER A 864 -41.01 -31.58 3.93
C SER A 864 -41.34 -32.74 2.96
N PRO A 865 -41.59 -33.96 3.48
CA PRO A 865 -41.83 -35.12 2.64
C PRO A 865 -43.19 -34.98 1.93
N ARG A 866 -43.18 -34.85 0.60
CA ARG A 866 -44.39 -35.02 -0.23
C ARG A 866 -44.63 -36.51 -0.49
N SER A 867 -45.88 -36.91 -0.30
CA SER A 867 -46.46 -38.23 -0.52
C SER A 867 -46.21 -38.76 -1.93
N ARG A 868 -45.80 -40.02 -2.02
CA ARG A 868 -45.70 -40.80 -3.26
C ARG A 868 -47.07 -40.97 -3.90
N THR A 869 -47.21 -40.54 -5.16
CA THR A 869 -48.14 -41.15 -6.12
C THR A 869 -47.38 -41.43 -7.41
N SER A 870 -47.45 -42.68 -7.83
CA SER A 870 -46.79 -43.29 -8.98
C SER A 870 -47.49 -42.93 -10.30
N THR A 871 -46.74 -42.43 -11.28
CA THR A 871 -47.01 -42.67 -12.71
C THR A 871 -45.71 -42.53 -13.50
N SER A 872 -45.41 -43.53 -14.30
CA SER A 872 -44.29 -43.65 -15.23
C SER A 872 -44.48 -42.77 -16.48
N ALA A 873 -43.47 -42.01 -16.89
CA ALA A 873 -43.26 -41.63 -18.28
C ALA A 873 -41.79 -41.21 -18.53
N THR A 874 -41.27 -41.73 -19.63
CA THR A 874 -39.96 -41.57 -20.26
C THR A 874 -39.71 -40.13 -20.73
N THR A 875 -38.53 -39.54 -20.46
CA THR A 875 -37.84 -38.59 -21.37
C THR A 875 -36.39 -38.32 -20.94
N SER A 876 -35.53 -38.14 -21.95
CA SER A 876 -34.07 -37.98 -21.96
C SER A 876 -33.45 -36.95 -20.98
N PRO A 877 -32.20 -37.15 -20.50
CA PRO A 877 -31.48 -36.12 -19.77
C PRO A 877 -30.85 -35.12 -20.74
N GLY A 878 -31.35 -33.89 -20.77
CA GLY A 878 -30.57 -32.74 -21.22
C GLY A 878 -29.43 -32.46 -20.21
N PRO A 879 -28.32 -31.82 -20.63
CA PRO A 879 -27.20 -31.57 -19.72
C PRO A 879 -27.59 -30.47 -18.73
N VAL A 880 -27.97 -30.87 -17.52
CA VAL A 880 -27.93 -30.01 -16.35
C VAL A 880 -26.46 -29.79 -16.03
N VAL A 881 -25.92 -28.63 -16.39
CA VAL A 881 -24.63 -28.16 -15.85
C VAL A 881 -24.93 -27.62 -14.45
N PRO A 882 -24.45 -28.25 -13.37
CA PRO A 882 -24.53 -27.62 -12.07
C PRO A 882 -23.49 -26.51 -12.05
N VAL A 883 -23.91 -25.26 -12.22
CA VAL A 883 -23.12 -24.15 -11.68
C VAL A 883 -23.23 -24.31 -10.17
N VAL A 884 -22.14 -24.72 -9.53
CA VAL A 884 -22.02 -24.73 -8.07
C VAL A 884 -21.97 -23.27 -7.62
N THR A 885 -23.12 -22.61 -7.51
CA THR A 885 -23.29 -21.25 -6.99
C THR A 885 -23.35 -21.20 -5.46
N GLY A 886 -23.02 -22.29 -4.75
CA GLY A 886 -23.34 -22.44 -3.32
C GLY A 886 -22.19 -22.47 -2.32
N ILE A 887 -20.96 -22.05 -2.65
CA ILE A 887 -19.82 -22.21 -1.70
C ILE A 887 -19.49 -20.93 -0.90
N TRP A 888 -20.10 -19.77 -1.22
CA TRP A 888 -19.71 -18.51 -0.57
C TRP A 888 -20.92 -17.60 -0.35
N SER A 889 -21.69 -17.87 0.71
CA SER A 889 -22.58 -16.88 1.29
C SER A 889 -21.78 -16.01 2.27
N ALA A 890 -21.72 -14.71 2.04
CA ALA A 890 -21.20 -13.75 3.01
C ALA A 890 -21.96 -13.84 4.35
N PRO A 891 -21.34 -13.58 5.51
CA PRO A 891 -22.09 -13.32 6.71
C PRO A 891 -22.92 -12.05 6.47
N ALA A 892 -24.24 -12.16 6.61
CA ALA A 892 -25.13 -11.01 6.62
C ALA A 892 -24.61 -10.01 7.67
N THR A 893 -24.14 -8.85 7.21
CA THR A 893 -23.97 -7.68 8.05
C THR A 893 -25.33 -7.39 8.66
N ARG A 894 -25.41 -7.45 10.00
CA ARG A 894 -26.56 -7.01 10.78
C ARG A 894 -26.90 -5.57 10.40
N ALA A 895 -27.84 -5.39 9.48
CA ALA A 895 -28.65 -4.18 9.42
C ALA A 895 -29.54 -4.20 10.66
N ALA A 896 -29.41 -3.19 11.51
CA ALA A 896 -30.23 -3.01 12.68
C ALA A 896 -31.71 -2.97 12.25
N SER A 897 -32.49 -3.94 12.72
CA SER A 897 -33.93 -3.93 12.64
C SER A 897 -34.46 -2.85 13.60
N VAL A 898 -34.83 -1.69 13.07
CA VAL A 898 -35.74 -0.78 13.78
C VAL A 898 -37.15 -1.33 13.58
N ALA A 899 -37.69 -1.91 14.64
CA ALA A 899 -39.07 -2.35 14.71
C ALA A 899 -40.01 -1.14 14.52
N ARG A 900 -40.86 -1.18 13.48
CA ARG A 900 -42.11 -0.41 13.45
C ARG A 900 -43.25 -1.37 13.81
N SER A 901 -43.80 -1.18 15.00
CA SER A 901 -45.05 -1.74 15.45
C SER A 901 -46.21 -1.06 14.71
N HIS A 902 -46.96 -1.80 13.89
CA HIS A 902 -48.34 -1.42 13.55
C HIS A 902 -49.26 -2.62 13.70
N SER A 903 -50.36 -2.33 14.38
CA SER A 903 -51.42 -3.19 14.90
C SER A 903 -52.33 -3.74 13.80
N THR A 904 -52.68 -5.01 13.98
CA THR A 904 -53.97 -5.68 13.71
C THR A 904 -55.05 -4.89 12.96
N ASP A 905 -55.48 -5.39 11.79
CA ASP A 905 -56.79 -6.05 11.66
C ASP A 905 -56.99 -6.68 10.27
N SER A 906 -57.46 -7.93 10.26
CA SER A 906 -58.09 -8.65 9.13
C SER A 906 -59.62 -8.55 9.34
N PRO A 907 -60.54 -8.74 8.34
CA PRO A 907 -60.63 -9.89 7.40
C PRO A 907 -61.35 -9.54 6.05
N PRO A 908 -61.99 -10.46 5.27
CA PRO A 908 -61.63 -11.81 4.76
C PRO A 908 -61.61 -11.87 3.19
N PRO A 909 -61.36 -13.04 2.55
CA PRO A 909 -61.00 -13.14 1.13
C PRO A 909 -62.17 -13.49 0.18
N VAL A 910 -62.07 -13.03 -1.08
CA VAL A 910 -62.96 -13.45 -2.18
C VAL A 910 -62.16 -14.25 -3.23
N LYS A 911 -62.77 -15.36 -3.66
CA LYS A 911 -62.29 -16.39 -4.59
C LYS A 911 -62.35 -15.98 -6.07
N HIS A 912 -61.64 -16.79 -6.89
CA HIS A 912 -61.73 -16.97 -8.35
C HIS A 912 -60.95 -15.94 -9.19
N GLN A 913 -60.26 -16.26 -10.29
CA GLN A 913 -60.31 -17.44 -11.17
C GLN A 913 -59.02 -17.46 -12.03
N LYS A 914 -58.52 -18.66 -12.33
CA LYS A 914 -57.55 -18.91 -13.41
C LYS A 914 -58.22 -18.66 -14.76
N LEU A 915 -57.50 -18.06 -15.71
CA LEU A 915 -57.68 -18.34 -17.13
C LEU A 915 -56.35 -18.19 -17.86
N ALA A 916 -56.03 -19.22 -18.63
CA ALA A 916 -54.87 -19.37 -19.49
C ALA A 916 -55.26 -19.11 -20.96
N SER A 917 -54.24 -19.03 -21.82
CA SER A 917 -54.25 -19.05 -23.30
C SER A 917 -54.59 -17.70 -23.97
N ALA A 918 -54.04 -17.31 -25.12
CA ALA A 918 -53.28 -18.03 -26.14
C ALA A 918 -52.43 -17.08 -27.01
N ARG A 919 -51.31 -17.60 -27.51
CA ARG A 919 -50.69 -17.41 -28.85
C ARG A 919 -51.01 -16.12 -29.64
N ARG A 920 -49.98 -15.31 -29.89
CA ARG A 920 -49.24 -15.27 -31.16
C ARG A 920 -47.83 -14.77 -30.94
#